data_AF-A0A812JP78-F1
#
_entry.id   AF-A0A812JP78-F1
#
_cell.length_a   1.000
_cell.length_b   1.000
_cell.length_c   1.000
_cell.angle_alpha   90.00
_cell.angle_beta   90.00
_cell.angle_gamma   90.00
#
_symmetry.space_group_name_H-M   'P 1'
#
loop_
_entity.id
_entity.type
_entity.pdbx_description
1 polymer ?
#
loop_
_entity_poly.entity_id
_entity_poly.type
_entity_poly.pdbx_seq_one_letter_code
_entity_poly.pdbx_strand_id
1 'polypeptide(L)'
;MPSLPASPLSARGLDESISGDVTYRLGGQFWPSRCFAKLHGDLLMLQRSGRQQAAVSLTGAKVEVTSQCTVQIEATGSPSLSLRLNTPEEAMRWCQVLRRAIQRSRGFRDLVCSSPLISPRGASPSPRGASPSPRGASPSPRGASPSPRSQANAEEEERMDQLQAQLREKEAAAKALGEAQNAAMARADAAADAKQEAEVRAKLAEQSLRNEQGLRDEREKKLQAQAEEEAAKCKQQVGDMQIELATQKAEVSSLQTLLSTEVEERKVQQAEMQSHTHAHQALQDMISALEKQLSDVQRRKAAAEHRFAAEEACRKALEERCAGAEKRHHQDEQLAESLAASLREAKQCLASAEAGREAVADQALVDERAARRIAETAQKAAQDEAESLQARLSSAEAKANEAEARAQELQKRLAAIESRAKKAEQAPDSPRKKAEQAELARKEVESRNHELQKRLAAAEAKAKKAEQLEEARKEAETRAQEMQQRLSYLEAEMTAVQQAALACKEAEKHFQDVQKEETKKMEAIQVARRDAEARVSQLQNQVSSLETELARAKDTESLQEVHLAVQHDAEARATDLQRQLSGMETELKEVQQLRSDKEKAEEKVRSLEERLLVLEEGMASAKAATEAQAQDQVQDMQRRLEAANRRLLAEENCRKVAEERGDGAEKRLVEAEKQLETLAMQSPRRLSGEWDVESPKPVPSEASMSTETYENHPHIPQEGNDMSQLHALLAAAELKASEESRARHTAQKQLIQAIKAATAAGAKMKAAEMASRFERGNTTL
;
A
#
# COMPACT_ATOMS: atom_id res chain seq x y z
N MET A 1 61.23 8.75 47.05
CA MET A 1 60.63 7.42 47.31
C MET A 1 59.65 7.52 48.48
N PRO A 2 58.34 7.67 48.24
CA PRO A 2 57.29 7.42 49.23
C PRO A 2 56.75 5.98 49.12
N SER A 3 56.08 5.49 50.16
CA SER A 3 55.64 4.09 50.31
C SER A 3 54.32 3.75 49.60
N LEU A 4 54.21 2.50 49.13
CA LEU A 4 52.94 1.89 48.72
C LEU A 4 52.08 1.55 49.95
N PRO A 5 50.76 1.84 49.94
CA PRO A 5 49.83 1.32 50.95
C PRO A 5 49.44 -0.13 50.66
N ALA A 6 49.20 -0.92 51.71
CA ALA A 6 48.85 -2.35 51.59
C ALA A 6 47.35 -2.58 51.34
N SER A 7 47.04 -3.60 50.53
CA SER A 7 45.65 -4.03 50.24
C SER A 7 45.12 -5.00 51.31
N PRO A 8 44.00 -4.69 51.99
CA PRO A 8 43.35 -5.65 52.90
C PRO A 8 42.48 -6.64 52.11
N LEU A 9 42.90 -7.90 52.02
CA LEU A 9 42.03 -9.00 51.63
C LEU A 9 41.02 -9.25 52.75
N SER A 10 39.73 -9.07 52.47
CA SER A 10 38.64 -9.41 53.38
C SER A 10 37.45 -9.97 52.60
N ALA A 11 36.85 -11.04 53.13
CA ALA A 11 35.84 -11.83 52.43
C ALA A 11 34.49 -11.07 52.35
N ARG A 12 34.24 -10.39 51.23
CA ARG A 12 32.93 -9.81 50.93
C ARG A 12 31.98 -10.89 50.41
N GLY A 13 30.90 -11.13 51.17
CA GLY A 13 29.67 -11.67 50.58
C GLY A 13 29.17 -10.72 49.48
N LEU A 14 28.59 -11.28 48.41
CA LEU A 14 28.23 -10.54 47.20
C LEU A 14 26.89 -9.79 47.34
N ASP A 15 26.87 -8.78 48.22
CA ASP A 15 25.87 -7.71 48.18
C ASP A 15 26.09 -6.87 46.91
N GLU A 16 25.42 -7.26 45.81
CA GLU A 16 25.28 -6.47 44.58
C GLU A 16 24.39 -5.23 44.83
N SER A 17 24.84 -4.30 45.67
CA SER A 17 24.12 -3.06 45.95
C SER A 17 24.19 -2.10 44.76
N ILE A 18 23.35 -2.32 43.74
CA ILE A 18 23.09 -1.29 42.73
C ILE A 18 22.28 -0.15 43.37
N SER A 19 22.69 1.08 43.03
CA SER A 19 22.00 2.30 43.39
C SER A 19 22.20 3.38 42.33
N GLY A 20 21.23 4.28 42.18
CA GLY A 20 21.32 5.42 41.26
C GLY A 20 20.10 6.34 41.35
N ASP A 21 20.21 7.50 40.71
CA ASP A 21 19.11 8.47 40.57
C ASP A 21 18.04 7.93 39.62
N VAL A 22 16.82 7.75 40.14
CA VAL A 22 15.63 7.39 39.37
C VAL A 22 14.55 8.46 39.54
N THR A 23 13.69 8.59 38.53
CA THR A 23 12.31 9.07 38.75
C THR A 23 11.38 7.87 38.72
N TYR A 24 10.27 7.89 39.47
CA TYR A 24 9.40 6.72 39.56
C TYR A 24 7.91 7.05 39.45
N ARG A 25 7.15 6.04 39.01
CA ARG A 25 5.70 6.06 38.94
C ARG A 25 5.17 4.86 39.71
N LEU A 26 4.35 5.09 40.73
CA LEU A 26 3.79 4.02 41.58
C LEU A 26 2.26 4.16 41.57
N GLY A 27 1.54 3.10 41.22
CA GLY A 27 0.07 3.12 41.18
C GLY A 27 -0.50 4.21 40.27
N GLY A 28 0.19 4.53 39.17
CA GLY A 28 -0.21 5.58 38.23
C GLY A 28 0.20 7.01 38.61
N GLN A 29 0.56 7.29 39.87
CA GLN A 29 1.07 8.60 40.30
C GLN A 29 2.56 8.75 39.94
N PHE A 30 2.92 9.85 39.26
CA PHE A 30 4.29 10.16 38.85
C PHE A 30 4.98 11.08 39.86
N TRP A 31 6.20 10.72 40.26
CA TRP A 31 7.01 11.47 41.24
C TRP A 31 8.20 12.11 40.52
N PRO A 32 8.14 13.42 40.20
CA PRO A 32 9.15 14.09 39.37
C PRO A 32 10.48 14.37 40.09
N SER A 33 10.52 14.26 41.42
CA SER A 33 11.77 14.40 42.17
C SER A 33 12.70 13.21 41.92
N ARG A 34 13.99 13.48 41.70
CA ARG A 34 15.03 12.44 41.76
C ARG A 34 14.96 11.72 43.11
N CYS A 35 14.95 10.40 43.05
CA CYS A 35 14.95 9.51 44.19
C CYS A 35 16.08 8.50 44.02
N PHE A 36 16.70 8.11 45.12
CA PHE A 36 17.76 7.11 45.16
C PHE A 36 17.09 5.73 45.28
N ALA A 37 17.18 4.92 44.22
CA ALA A 37 16.79 3.52 44.29
C ALA A 37 17.93 2.70 44.90
N LYS A 38 17.61 1.76 45.79
CA LYS A 38 18.59 0.84 46.38
C LYS A 38 17.98 -0.54 46.59
N LEU A 39 18.66 -1.57 46.09
CA LEU A 39 18.22 -2.95 46.21
C LEU A 39 18.86 -3.62 47.45
N HIS A 40 18.04 -4.27 48.27
CA HIS A 40 18.45 -5.01 49.47
C HIS A 40 17.79 -6.39 49.47
N GLY A 41 18.55 -7.43 49.09
CA GLY A 41 17.98 -8.77 48.87
C GLY A 41 16.94 -8.75 47.75
N ASP A 42 15.70 -9.11 48.05
CA ASP A 42 14.54 -8.95 47.16
C ASP A 42 13.63 -7.78 47.53
N LEU A 43 14.06 -6.87 48.42
CA LEU A 43 13.38 -5.61 48.72
C LEU A 43 14.01 -4.44 47.94
N LEU A 44 13.25 -3.84 47.02
CA LEU A 44 13.64 -2.60 46.36
C LEU A 44 13.17 -1.40 47.20
N MET A 45 14.10 -0.61 47.73
CA MET A 45 13.81 0.61 48.47
C MET A 45 13.96 1.84 47.57
N LEU A 46 13.04 2.80 47.71
CA LEU A 46 13.11 4.12 47.07
C LEU A 46 13.22 5.19 48.15
N GLN A 47 14.30 5.99 48.12
CA GLN A 47 14.58 7.03 49.12
C GLN A 47 14.69 8.40 48.47
N ARG A 48 14.32 9.46 49.21
CA ARG A 48 14.51 10.87 48.80
C ARG A 48 14.97 11.66 50.01
N SER A 49 16.08 12.41 49.88
CA SER A 49 16.67 13.18 50.98
C SER A 49 16.84 12.39 52.28
N GLY A 50 17.34 11.14 52.17
CA GLY A 50 17.53 10.21 53.29
C GLY A 50 16.25 9.56 53.85
N ARG A 51 15.05 9.97 53.41
CA ARG A 51 13.77 9.38 53.85
C ARG A 51 13.27 8.35 52.84
N GLN A 52 12.92 7.16 53.32
CA GLN A 52 12.20 6.15 52.53
C GLN A 52 10.87 6.74 52.04
N GLN A 53 10.61 6.64 50.74
CA GLN A 53 9.35 7.05 50.10
C GLN A 53 8.48 5.82 49.80
N ALA A 54 9.10 4.70 49.41
CA ALA A 54 8.46 3.42 49.20
C ALA A 54 9.46 2.27 49.43
N ALA A 55 8.93 1.08 49.66
CA ALA A 55 9.67 -0.17 49.44
C ALA A 55 8.72 -1.17 48.75
N VAL A 56 9.25 -1.95 47.80
CA VAL A 56 8.51 -2.94 47.02
C VAL A 56 9.23 -4.27 47.15
N SER A 57 8.52 -5.29 47.64
CA SER A 57 8.98 -6.68 47.57
C SER A 57 8.96 -7.13 46.11
N LEU A 58 10.07 -7.71 45.67
CA LEU A 58 10.21 -8.32 44.35
C LEU A 58 9.83 -9.81 44.36
N THR A 59 9.38 -10.37 45.50
CA THR A 59 9.05 -11.79 45.61
C THR A 59 7.91 -12.15 44.66
N GLY A 60 8.22 -12.89 43.59
CA GLY A 60 7.25 -13.24 42.54
C GLY A 60 7.03 -12.17 41.45
N ALA A 61 7.75 -11.05 41.47
CA ALA A 61 7.55 -9.95 40.52
C ALA A 61 7.92 -10.30 39.06
N LYS A 62 7.25 -9.65 38.12
CA LYS A 62 7.61 -9.55 36.70
C LYS A 62 8.40 -8.26 36.48
N VAL A 63 9.48 -8.30 35.70
CA VAL A 63 10.32 -7.12 35.40
C VAL A 63 10.65 -7.06 33.91
N GLU A 64 10.25 -5.96 33.27
CA GLU A 64 10.35 -5.74 31.82
C GLU A 64 10.77 -4.31 31.50
N VAL A 65 11.39 -4.09 30.34
CA VAL A 65 11.76 -2.76 29.85
C VAL A 65 10.66 -2.32 28.87
N THR A 66 9.91 -1.27 29.23
CA THR A 66 8.70 -0.84 28.48
C THR A 66 8.92 0.39 27.62
N SER A 67 10.04 1.10 27.80
CA SER A 67 10.60 2.03 26.83
C SER A 67 12.12 2.14 27.06
N GLN A 68 12.86 2.75 26.14
CA GLN A 68 14.33 2.76 26.14
C GLN A 68 14.96 3.02 27.53
N CYS A 69 14.43 3.99 28.30
CA CYS A 69 14.93 4.31 29.64
C CYS A 69 13.96 3.96 30.79
N THR A 70 12.98 3.05 30.60
CA THR A 70 11.97 2.72 31.64
C THR A 70 11.87 1.22 31.92
N VAL A 71 12.01 0.86 33.20
CA VAL A 71 11.83 -0.51 33.72
C VAL A 71 10.52 -0.58 34.50
N GLN A 72 9.64 -1.51 34.14
CA GLN A 72 8.37 -1.78 34.81
C GLN A 72 8.49 -3.01 35.71
N ILE A 73 7.96 -2.90 36.92
CA ILE A 73 8.04 -3.91 37.99
C ILE A 73 6.61 -4.18 38.48
N GLU A 74 6.15 -5.42 38.31
CA GLU A 74 4.80 -5.85 38.66
C GLU A 74 4.88 -7.01 39.65
N ALA A 75 4.72 -6.70 40.93
CA ALA A 75 4.65 -7.70 42.01
C ALA A 75 3.18 -8.01 42.33
N THR A 76 2.85 -9.30 42.45
CA THR A 76 1.48 -9.76 42.76
C THR A 76 1.01 -9.20 44.10
N GLY A 77 -0.08 -8.43 44.09
CA GLY A 77 -0.63 -7.78 45.28
C GLY A 77 -0.01 -6.40 45.61
N SER A 78 0.90 -5.89 44.79
CA SER A 78 1.43 -4.51 44.90
C SER A 78 1.06 -3.67 43.67
N PRO A 79 0.91 -2.33 43.81
CA PRO A 79 0.73 -1.46 42.66
C PRO A 79 1.97 -1.49 41.74
N SER A 80 1.74 -1.50 40.42
CA SER A 80 2.82 -1.46 39.42
C SER A 80 3.74 -0.26 39.63
N LEU A 81 5.05 -0.52 39.57
CA LEU A 81 6.13 0.45 39.77
C LEU A 81 6.92 0.58 38.47
N SER A 82 6.92 1.76 37.87
CA SER A 82 7.81 2.12 36.75
C SER A 82 8.99 2.94 37.27
N LEU A 83 10.22 2.51 37.00
CA LEU A 83 11.45 3.27 37.21
C LEU A 83 11.90 3.88 35.88
N ARG A 84 12.01 5.20 35.81
CA ARG A 84 12.59 5.91 34.67
C ARG A 84 14.00 6.39 35.02
N LEU A 85 14.95 5.94 34.22
CA LEU A 85 16.39 6.13 34.35
C LEU A 85 16.90 7.16 33.31
N ASN A 86 18.18 7.51 33.38
CA ASN A 86 18.75 8.54 32.52
C ASN A 86 19.16 7.98 31.15
N THR A 87 19.67 6.75 31.11
CA THR A 87 20.15 6.10 29.88
C THR A 87 19.55 4.70 29.66
N PRO A 88 19.53 4.17 28.42
CA PRO A 88 19.03 2.82 28.15
C PRO A 88 19.96 1.73 28.70
N GLU A 89 21.26 1.99 28.81
CA GLU A 89 22.22 1.09 29.44
C GLU A 89 21.93 0.94 30.94
N GLU A 90 21.56 2.04 31.62
CA GLU A 90 21.09 1.98 33.01
C GLU A 90 19.80 1.14 33.12
N ALA A 91 18.82 1.34 32.24
CA ALA A 91 17.56 0.59 32.25
C ALA A 91 17.79 -0.92 32.04
N MET A 92 18.64 -1.31 31.09
CA MET A 92 19.02 -2.70 30.90
C MET A 92 19.78 -3.27 32.11
N ARG A 93 20.70 -2.52 32.72
CA ARG A 93 21.45 -2.94 33.90
C ARG A 93 20.55 -3.15 35.13
N TRP A 94 19.62 -2.23 35.38
CA TRP A 94 18.62 -2.36 36.45
C TRP A 94 17.69 -3.55 36.20
N CYS A 95 17.16 -3.71 34.98
CA CYS A 95 16.31 -4.85 34.61
C CYS A 95 17.02 -6.19 34.85
N GLN A 96 18.29 -6.33 34.46
CA GLN A 96 19.07 -7.54 34.71
C GLN A 96 19.26 -7.84 36.20
N VAL A 97 19.64 -6.85 37.01
CA VAL A 97 19.91 -7.06 38.44
C VAL A 97 18.62 -7.31 39.25
N LEU A 98 17.51 -6.64 38.91
CA LEU A 98 16.19 -6.95 39.47
C LEU A 98 15.76 -8.38 39.13
N ARG A 99 15.93 -8.83 37.88
CA ARG A 99 15.67 -10.22 37.48
C ARG A 99 16.54 -11.22 38.26
N ARG A 100 17.82 -10.94 38.49
CA ARG A 100 18.71 -11.77 39.35
C ARG A 100 18.25 -11.82 40.81
N ALA A 101 17.73 -10.73 41.37
CA ALA A 101 17.19 -10.72 42.73
C ALA A 101 15.91 -11.57 42.85
N ILE A 102 15.01 -11.47 41.86
CA ILE A 102 13.79 -12.29 41.77
C ILE A 102 14.12 -13.78 41.62
N GLN A 103 15.16 -14.12 40.84
CA GLN A 103 15.65 -15.51 40.72
C GLN A 103 16.25 -16.02 42.04
N ARG A 104 17.01 -15.18 42.77
CA ARG A 104 17.54 -15.51 44.10
C ARG A 104 16.43 -15.80 45.12
N SER A 105 15.36 -15.01 45.17
CA SER A 105 14.27 -15.25 46.13
C SER A 105 13.36 -16.43 45.76
N ARG A 106 13.24 -16.79 44.47
CA ARG A 106 12.55 -18.02 44.05
C ARG A 106 13.26 -19.29 44.56
N GLY A 107 14.59 -19.37 44.42
CA GLY A 107 15.37 -20.55 44.81
C GLY A 107 15.27 -20.94 46.30
N PHE A 108 14.82 -20.03 47.18
CA PHE A 108 14.58 -20.32 48.59
C PHE A 108 13.21 -20.98 48.85
N ARG A 109 12.22 -20.81 47.97
CA ARG A 109 10.86 -21.37 48.15
C ARG A 109 10.78 -22.85 47.79
N ASP A 110 11.45 -23.27 46.73
CA ASP A 110 11.36 -24.64 46.21
C ASP A 110 11.97 -25.67 47.17
N LEU A 111 12.91 -25.24 48.03
CA LEU A 111 13.50 -26.03 49.12
C LEU A 111 12.55 -26.29 50.31
N VAL A 112 11.43 -25.57 50.43
CA VAL A 112 10.52 -25.67 51.58
C VAL A 112 9.24 -26.46 51.26
N CYS A 113 8.88 -26.63 49.99
CA CYS A 113 7.63 -27.29 49.56
C CYS A 113 7.84 -28.62 48.78
N SER A 114 9.03 -29.22 48.85
CA SER A 114 9.38 -30.43 48.08
C SER A 114 9.14 -31.74 48.84
N SER A 115 7.86 -32.10 49.06
CA SER A 115 7.45 -33.46 49.45
C SER A 115 6.98 -34.26 48.22
N PRO A 116 7.70 -35.31 47.79
CA PRO A 116 7.42 -35.96 46.50
C PRO A 116 6.35 -37.06 46.60
N LEU A 117 5.19 -36.86 45.97
CA LEU A 117 4.20 -37.92 45.79
C LEU A 117 3.54 -37.93 44.40
N ILE A 118 3.69 -39.09 43.75
CA ILE A 118 2.78 -39.72 42.77
C ILE A 118 2.71 -39.10 41.36
N SER A 119 2.90 -39.97 40.37
CA SER A 119 2.63 -39.76 38.95
C SER A 119 1.79 -40.93 38.39
N PRO A 120 0.77 -40.71 37.55
CA PRO A 120 0.05 -41.76 36.84
C PRO A 120 0.41 -41.83 35.34
N ARG A 121 0.32 -43.04 34.76
CA ARG A 121 0.45 -43.32 33.31
C ARG A 121 -0.91 -43.58 32.66
N GLY A 122 -1.05 -43.25 31.37
CA GLY A 122 -2.14 -43.67 30.47
C GLY A 122 -2.32 -42.67 29.31
N ALA A 123 -2.82 -43.02 28.12
CA ALA A 123 -3.10 -44.33 27.52
C ALA A 123 -3.10 -44.18 25.96
N SER A 124 -3.24 -45.27 25.20
CA SER A 124 -3.33 -45.28 23.72
C SER A 124 -4.78 -45.49 23.23
N PRO A 125 -5.05 -45.27 21.91
CA PRO A 125 -5.63 -46.36 21.11
C PRO A 125 -5.18 -46.39 19.62
N SER A 126 -5.75 -47.32 18.83
CA SER A 126 -5.54 -47.52 17.37
C SER A 126 -6.85 -47.88 16.65
N PRO A 127 -6.91 -47.84 15.28
CA PRO A 127 -7.94 -48.55 14.49
C PRO A 127 -7.38 -49.50 13.39
N ARG A 128 -8.26 -50.17 12.61
CA ARG A 128 -7.98 -51.31 11.68
C ARG A 128 -8.84 -51.33 10.38
N GLY A 129 -8.36 -52.01 9.33
CA GLY A 129 -9.14 -52.64 8.20
C GLY A 129 -9.11 -51.93 6.83
N ALA A 130 -9.56 -52.49 5.67
CA ALA A 130 -9.75 -53.86 5.11
C ALA A 130 -10.44 -53.76 3.69
N SER A 131 -10.52 -54.72 2.74
CA SER A 131 -9.62 -55.78 2.20
C SER A 131 -10.27 -56.49 0.95
N PRO A 132 -9.63 -56.62 -0.25
CA PRO A 132 -10.28 -57.08 -1.51
C PRO A 132 -9.97 -58.54 -2.00
N SER A 133 -10.78 -59.13 -2.91
CA SER A 133 -10.58 -60.46 -3.59
C SER A 133 -11.57 -60.75 -4.77
N PRO A 134 -11.22 -61.57 -5.80
CA PRO A 134 -12.23 -62.16 -6.74
C PRO A 134 -11.95 -63.58 -7.41
N ARG A 135 -13.00 -64.18 -8.03
CA ARG A 135 -13.09 -65.24 -9.13
C ARG A 135 -13.27 -66.77 -8.86
N GLY A 136 -14.02 -67.46 -9.77
CA GLY A 136 -14.04 -68.95 -9.98
C GLY A 136 -15.12 -69.53 -10.96
N ALA A 137 -14.90 -70.77 -11.50
CA ALA A 137 -15.83 -71.77 -12.14
C ALA A 137 -16.52 -71.49 -13.54
N SER A 138 -17.20 -72.42 -14.28
CA SER A 138 -16.90 -73.82 -14.78
C SER A 138 -17.99 -74.43 -15.75
N PRO A 139 -17.69 -75.11 -16.90
CA PRO A 139 -18.69 -75.72 -17.85
C PRO A 139 -18.57 -77.26 -18.17
N SER A 140 -19.60 -77.95 -18.75
CA SER A 140 -19.54 -79.36 -19.33
C SER A 140 -20.84 -79.93 -20.02
N PRO A 141 -20.78 -80.84 -21.05
CA PRO A 141 -21.90 -81.75 -21.48
C PRO A 141 -21.53 -83.17 -22.09
N ARG A 142 -22.47 -84.18 -22.15
CA ARG A 142 -22.40 -85.42 -23.04
C ARG A 142 -23.63 -86.39 -23.03
N GLY A 143 -23.86 -87.21 -24.10
CA GLY A 143 -24.73 -88.43 -24.14
C GLY A 143 -25.24 -88.92 -25.54
N ALA A 144 -25.41 -90.25 -25.83
CA ALA A 144 -25.95 -90.83 -27.12
C ALA A 144 -26.22 -92.39 -27.14
N SER A 145 -27.11 -92.94 -28.02
CA SER A 145 -27.27 -94.42 -28.36
C SER A 145 -28.36 -94.80 -29.45
N PRO A 146 -28.27 -95.95 -30.20
CA PRO A 146 -29.32 -96.50 -31.14
C PRO A 146 -29.70 -98.04 -31.06
N SER A 147 -30.63 -98.55 -31.91
CA SER A 147 -31.31 -99.92 -31.94
C SER A 147 -31.07 -100.73 -33.28
N PRO A 148 -31.81 -101.80 -33.80
CA PRO A 148 -33.01 -102.62 -33.43
C PRO A 148 -32.92 -104.19 -33.76
N ARG A 149 -34.04 -104.94 -34.07
CA ARG A 149 -34.25 -106.05 -35.14
C ARG A 149 -35.06 -107.37 -34.80
N SER A 150 -35.76 -107.96 -35.81
CA SER A 150 -36.11 -109.42 -36.10
C SER A 150 -37.15 -110.25 -35.25
N GLN A 151 -37.72 -111.44 -35.64
CA GLN A 151 -38.39 -111.99 -36.90
C GLN A 151 -38.80 -113.54 -36.82
N ALA A 152 -39.77 -114.01 -37.66
CA ALA A 152 -40.07 -115.43 -38.12
C ALA A 152 -40.78 -116.46 -37.15
N ASN A 153 -41.39 -117.64 -37.47
CA ASN A 153 -41.84 -118.40 -38.70
C ASN A 153 -42.85 -119.59 -38.39
N ALA A 154 -43.18 -120.49 -39.37
CA ALA A 154 -43.66 -121.92 -39.29
C ALA A 154 -45.18 -122.28 -39.07
N GLU A 155 -45.76 -123.49 -39.32
CA GLU A 155 -45.72 -124.65 -40.31
C GLU A 155 -46.64 -125.81 -39.76
N GLU A 156 -46.90 -127.00 -40.36
CA GLU A 156 -47.55 -127.34 -41.65
C GLU A 156 -48.03 -128.85 -41.72
N GLU A 157 -49.08 -129.31 -41.00
CA GLU A 157 -49.34 -130.79 -40.84
C GLU A 157 -50.81 -131.33 -40.88
N GLU A 158 -51.75 -130.76 -41.66
CA GLU A 158 -53.14 -131.31 -41.79
C GLU A 158 -53.53 -131.75 -43.23
N ARG A 159 -52.53 -131.94 -44.10
CA ARG A 159 -52.67 -131.97 -45.57
C ARG A 159 -53.59 -133.03 -46.22
N MET A 160 -54.07 -134.05 -45.50
CA MET A 160 -54.84 -135.16 -46.09
C MET A 160 -56.35 -134.96 -46.00
N ASP A 161 -56.91 -134.81 -44.79
CA ASP A 161 -58.35 -134.55 -44.63
C ASP A 161 -58.73 -133.15 -45.13
N GLN A 162 -57.77 -132.20 -45.09
CA GLN A 162 -57.87 -130.93 -45.79
C GLN A 162 -58.18 -131.09 -47.30
N LEU A 163 -57.83 -132.18 -47.99
CA LEU A 163 -58.11 -132.30 -49.43
C LEU A 163 -59.60 -132.55 -49.75
N GLN A 164 -60.38 -133.13 -48.84
CA GLN A 164 -61.84 -133.22 -48.99
C GLN A 164 -62.60 -132.02 -48.42
N ALA A 165 -62.08 -131.39 -47.36
CA ALA A 165 -62.52 -130.06 -46.96
C ALA A 165 -62.32 -129.06 -48.11
N GLN A 166 -61.14 -129.09 -48.74
CA GLN A 166 -60.76 -128.24 -49.87
C GLN A 166 -61.73 -128.31 -51.03
N LEU A 167 -62.39 -129.43 -51.34
CA LEU A 167 -63.34 -129.44 -52.48
C LEU A 167 -64.59 -128.59 -52.20
N ARG A 168 -65.17 -128.67 -50.99
CA ARG A 168 -66.27 -127.77 -50.59
C ARG A 168 -65.77 -126.35 -50.33
N GLU A 169 -64.55 -126.22 -49.82
CA GLU A 169 -63.86 -124.93 -49.69
C GLU A 169 -63.59 -124.31 -51.06
N LYS A 170 -63.33 -125.06 -52.14
CA LYS A 170 -63.12 -124.52 -53.49
C LYS A 170 -64.41 -124.04 -54.13
N GLU A 171 -65.55 -124.66 -53.83
CA GLU A 171 -66.88 -124.15 -54.24
C GLU A 171 -67.26 -122.90 -53.43
N ALA A 172 -67.07 -122.92 -52.10
CA ALA A 172 -67.25 -121.76 -51.25
C ALA A 172 -66.29 -120.62 -51.64
N ALA A 173 -65.03 -120.94 -51.94
CA ALA A 173 -64.00 -120.01 -52.38
C ALA A 173 -64.21 -119.54 -53.82
N ALA A 174 -64.84 -120.30 -54.71
CA ALA A 174 -65.22 -119.79 -56.04
C ALA A 174 -66.26 -118.67 -55.91
N LYS A 175 -67.24 -118.85 -55.00
CA LYS A 175 -68.23 -117.81 -54.70
C LYS A 175 -67.61 -116.63 -53.93
N ALA A 176 -66.82 -116.92 -52.91
CA ALA A 176 -66.09 -115.91 -52.15
C ALA A 176 -64.99 -115.22 -52.97
N LEU A 177 -64.47 -115.81 -54.05
CA LEU A 177 -63.57 -115.17 -55.00
C LEU A 177 -64.34 -114.15 -55.85
N GLY A 178 -65.55 -114.47 -56.31
CA GLY A 178 -66.41 -113.48 -56.98
C GLY A 178 -66.77 -112.30 -56.07
N GLU A 179 -67.16 -112.58 -54.83
CA GLU A 179 -67.46 -111.56 -53.82
C GLU A 179 -66.20 -110.77 -53.41
N ALA A 180 -65.05 -111.43 -53.25
CA ALA A 180 -63.77 -110.80 -52.94
C ALA A 180 -63.16 -110.05 -54.14
N GLN A 181 -63.43 -110.44 -55.38
CA GLN A 181 -62.97 -109.74 -56.58
C GLN A 181 -63.76 -108.44 -56.79
N ASN A 182 -65.07 -108.46 -56.55
CA ASN A 182 -65.89 -107.25 -56.47
C ASN A 182 -65.46 -106.36 -55.30
N ALA A 183 -65.22 -106.93 -54.11
CA ALA A 183 -64.71 -106.18 -52.96
C ALA A 183 -63.27 -105.67 -53.15
N ALA A 184 -62.43 -106.38 -53.92
CA ALA A 184 -61.08 -105.94 -54.26
C ALA A 184 -61.09 -104.81 -55.29
N MET A 185 -62.04 -104.81 -56.23
CA MET A 185 -62.27 -103.70 -57.16
C MET A 185 -62.69 -102.44 -56.39
N ALA A 186 -63.75 -102.55 -55.56
CA ALA A 186 -64.19 -101.44 -54.71
C ALA A 186 -63.11 -100.95 -53.71
N ARG A 187 -62.22 -101.83 -53.22
CA ARG A 187 -61.05 -101.45 -52.41
C ARG A 187 -59.92 -100.82 -53.23
N ALA A 188 -59.74 -101.21 -54.50
CA ALA A 188 -58.76 -100.60 -55.39
C ALA A 188 -59.18 -99.19 -55.77
N ASP A 189 -60.47 -98.98 -56.06
CA ASP A 189 -61.04 -97.66 -56.34
C ASP A 189 -60.93 -96.76 -55.10
N ALA A 190 -61.39 -97.22 -53.93
CA ALA A 190 -61.25 -96.49 -52.68
C ALA A 190 -59.78 -96.22 -52.28
N ALA A 191 -58.84 -97.09 -52.64
CA ALA A 191 -57.40 -96.87 -52.45
C ALA A 191 -56.81 -95.89 -53.47
N ALA A 192 -57.35 -95.80 -54.68
CA ALA A 192 -56.99 -94.80 -55.67
C ALA A 192 -57.46 -93.41 -55.23
N ASP A 193 -58.70 -93.29 -54.75
CA ASP A 193 -59.26 -92.05 -54.19
C ASP A 193 -58.48 -91.60 -52.95
N ALA A 194 -58.24 -92.50 -51.98
CA ALA A 194 -57.43 -92.20 -50.79
C ALA A 194 -55.99 -91.81 -51.14
N LYS A 195 -55.42 -92.36 -52.22
CA LYS A 195 -54.09 -91.97 -52.72
C LYS A 195 -54.12 -90.57 -53.35
N GLN A 196 -55.14 -90.24 -54.15
CA GLN A 196 -55.28 -88.88 -54.70
C GLN A 196 -55.49 -87.86 -53.58
N GLU A 197 -56.32 -88.16 -52.57
CA GLU A 197 -56.53 -87.26 -51.44
C GLU A 197 -55.26 -87.08 -50.61
N ALA A 198 -54.50 -88.16 -50.37
CA ALA A 198 -53.19 -88.08 -49.73
C ALA A 198 -52.18 -87.24 -50.53
N GLU A 199 -52.17 -87.34 -51.86
CA GLU A 199 -51.29 -86.55 -52.73
C GLU A 199 -51.68 -85.05 -52.74
N VAL A 200 -52.98 -84.74 -52.72
CA VAL A 200 -53.48 -83.35 -52.58
C VAL A 200 -53.12 -82.78 -51.20
N ARG A 201 -53.35 -83.54 -50.12
CA ARG A 201 -52.97 -83.14 -48.75
C ARG A 201 -51.45 -82.94 -48.61
N ALA A 202 -50.63 -83.77 -49.25
CA ALA A 202 -49.18 -83.62 -49.28
C ALA A 202 -48.73 -82.34 -50.00
N LYS A 203 -49.29 -82.05 -51.19
CA LYS A 203 -48.98 -80.81 -51.94
C LYS A 203 -49.41 -79.55 -51.18
N LEU A 204 -50.56 -79.59 -50.49
CA LEU A 204 -51.01 -78.49 -49.64
C LEU A 204 -50.10 -78.28 -48.42
N ALA A 205 -49.62 -79.38 -47.80
CA ALA A 205 -48.65 -79.32 -46.71
C ALA A 205 -47.29 -78.76 -47.16
N GLU A 206 -46.78 -79.17 -48.33
CA GLU A 206 -45.57 -78.56 -48.92
C GLU A 206 -45.73 -77.06 -49.18
N GLN A 207 -46.88 -76.64 -49.74
CA GLN A 207 -47.15 -75.23 -50.00
C GLN A 207 -47.22 -74.42 -48.69
N SER A 208 -47.85 -74.97 -47.65
CA SER A 208 -47.87 -74.37 -46.31
C SER A 208 -46.47 -74.26 -45.70
N LEU A 209 -45.62 -75.29 -45.85
CA LEU A 209 -44.24 -75.28 -45.36
C LEU A 209 -43.38 -74.22 -46.06
N ARG A 210 -43.49 -74.09 -47.40
CA ARG A 210 -42.77 -73.07 -48.18
C ARG A 210 -43.20 -71.65 -47.79
N ASN A 211 -44.50 -71.44 -47.55
CA ASN A 211 -45.02 -70.16 -47.07
C ASN A 211 -44.52 -69.82 -45.66
N GLU A 212 -44.47 -70.80 -44.75
CA GLU A 212 -43.87 -70.63 -43.42
C GLU A 212 -42.37 -70.34 -43.48
N GLN A 213 -41.63 -71.00 -44.37
CA GLN A 213 -40.20 -70.73 -44.58
C GLN A 213 -39.97 -69.29 -45.07
N GLY A 214 -40.69 -68.84 -46.11
CA GLY A 214 -40.60 -67.45 -46.58
C GLY A 214 -40.92 -66.42 -45.48
N LEU A 215 -41.91 -66.69 -44.62
CA LEU A 215 -42.24 -65.84 -43.48
C LEU A 215 -41.20 -65.87 -42.35
N ARG A 216 -40.40 -66.95 -42.22
CA ARG A 216 -39.25 -67.01 -41.30
C ARG A 216 -38.06 -66.24 -41.88
N ASP A 217 -37.71 -66.48 -43.13
CA ASP A 217 -36.65 -65.76 -43.85
C ASP A 217 -36.88 -64.24 -43.86
N GLU A 218 -38.13 -63.79 -44.04
CA GLU A 218 -38.49 -62.37 -43.90
C GLU A 218 -38.31 -61.82 -42.48
N ARG A 219 -38.67 -62.60 -41.45
CA ARG A 219 -38.52 -62.19 -40.05
C ARG A 219 -37.06 -62.13 -39.64
N GLU A 220 -36.25 -63.09 -40.07
CA GLU A 220 -34.80 -63.08 -39.84
C GLU A 220 -34.13 -61.90 -40.54
N LYS A 221 -34.48 -61.61 -41.80
CA LYS A 221 -33.99 -60.41 -42.51
C LYS A 221 -34.40 -59.11 -41.82
N LYS A 222 -35.64 -59.01 -41.32
CA LYS A 222 -36.13 -57.82 -40.59
C LYS A 222 -35.41 -57.65 -39.24
N LEU A 223 -35.21 -58.73 -38.50
CA LEU A 223 -34.44 -58.72 -37.24
C LEU A 223 -32.96 -58.41 -37.46
N GLN A 224 -32.35 -58.93 -38.53
CA GLN A 224 -30.96 -58.63 -38.86
C GLN A 224 -30.78 -57.16 -39.28
N ALA A 225 -31.65 -56.63 -40.15
CA ALA A 225 -31.62 -55.21 -40.51
C ALA A 225 -31.82 -54.29 -39.29
N GLN A 226 -32.72 -54.65 -38.37
CA GLN A 226 -32.92 -53.91 -37.12
C GLN A 226 -31.69 -53.99 -36.20
N ALA A 227 -31.04 -55.15 -36.11
CA ALA A 227 -29.79 -55.31 -35.34
C ALA A 227 -28.62 -54.52 -35.96
N GLU A 228 -28.57 -54.41 -37.29
CA GLU A 228 -27.58 -53.58 -38.01
C GLU A 228 -27.85 -52.08 -37.81
N GLU A 229 -29.11 -51.63 -37.75
CA GLU A 229 -29.49 -50.25 -37.41
C GLU A 229 -29.14 -49.89 -35.95
N GLU A 230 -29.49 -50.75 -34.99
CA GLU A 230 -29.13 -50.58 -33.57
C GLU A 230 -27.59 -50.56 -33.39
N ALA A 231 -26.86 -51.44 -34.09
CA ALA A 231 -25.40 -51.44 -34.08
C ALA A 231 -24.79 -50.18 -34.73
N ALA A 232 -25.46 -49.58 -35.72
CA ALA A 232 -25.05 -48.29 -36.30
C ALA A 232 -25.27 -47.14 -35.31
N LYS A 233 -26.45 -47.08 -34.65
CA LYS A 233 -26.74 -46.12 -33.57
C LYS A 233 -25.74 -46.20 -32.42
N CYS A 234 -25.43 -47.41 -31.93
CA CYS A 234 -24.41 -47.58 -30.88
C CYS A 234 -23.02 -47.13 -31.33
N LYS A 235 -22.62 -47.40 -32.59
CA LYS A 235 -21.34 -46.89 -33.12
C LYS A 235 -21.32 -45.37 -33.20
N GLN A 236 -22.41 -44.74 -33.63
CA GLN A 236 -22.54 -43.28 -33.67
C GLN A 236 -22.43 -42.68 -32.27
N GLN A 237 -23.23 -43.15 -31.30
CA GLN A 237 -23.19 -42.67 -29.91
C GLN A 237 -21.80 -42.85 -29.27
N VAL A 238 -21.08 -43.95 -29.57
CA VAL A 238 -19.70 -44.15 -29.10
C VAL A 238 -18.72 -43.17 -29.77
N GLY A 239 -18.94 -42.81 -31.04
CA GLY A 239 -18.19 -41.76 -31.72
C GLY A 239 -18.44 -40.38 -31.11
N ASP A 240 -19.71 -40.02 -30.90
CA ASP A 240 -20.12 -38.74 -30.32
C ASP A 240 -19.54 -38.56 -28.90
N MET A 241 -19.62 -39.58 -28.04
CA MET A 241 -18.99 -39.57 -26.72
C MET A 241 -17.45 -39.51 -26.77
N GLN A 242 -16.81 -40.08 -27.81
CA GLN A 242 -15.35 -39.97 -27.98
C GLN A 242 -14.93 -38.56 -28.40
N ILE A 243 -15.74 -37.88 -29.22
CA ILE A 243 -15.54 -36.47 -29.58
C ILE A 243 -15.74 -35.58 -28.35
N GLU A 244 -16.81 -35.77 -27.59
CA GLU A 244 -17.08 -35.01 -26.37
C GLU A 244 -15.97 -35.19 -25.32
N LEU A 245 -15.49 -36.42 -25.12
CA LEU A 245 -14.35 -36.73 -24.24
C LEU A 245 -13.03 -36.10 -24.73
N ALA A 246 -12.84 -35.94 -26.05
CA ALA A 246 -11.68 -35.26 -26.61
C ALA A 246 -11.75 -33.74 -26.39
N THR A 247 -12.93 -33.13 -26.58
CA THR A 247 -13.18 -31.72 -26.27
C THR A 247 -12.94 -31.42 -24.79
N GLN A 248 -13.54 -32.19 -23.88
CA GLN A 248 -13.32 -32.04 -22.44
C GLN A 248 -11.85 -32.18 -22.04
N LYS A 249 -11.07 -33.06 -22.70
CA LYS A 249 -9.61 -33.15 -22.48
C LYS A 249 -8.86 -31.91 -22.97
N ALA A 250 -9.26 -31.33 -24.10
CA ALA A 250 -8.67 -30.08 -24.60
C ALA A 250 -8.99 -28.89 -23.66
N GLU A 251 -10.22 -28.80 -23.17
CA GLU A 251 -10.65 -27.81 -22.17
C GLU A 251 -9.87 -27.95 -20.86
N VAL A 252 -9.77 -29.17 -20.31
CA VAL A 252 -8.99 -29.43 -19.09
C VAL A 252 -7.51 -29.09 -19.30
N SER A 253 -6.92 -29.43 -20.45
CA SER A 253 -5.53 -29.06 -20.77
C SER A 253 -5.35 -27.55 -20.88
N SER A 254 -6.31 -26.84 -21.48
CA SER A 254 -6.30 -25.38 -21.61
C SER A 254 -6.39 -24.69 -20.24
N LEU A 255 -7.34 -25.11 -19.40
CA LEU A 255 -7.49 -24.64 -18.02
C LEU A 255 -6.24 -24.96 -17.18
N GLN A 256 -5.58 -26.09 -17.41
CA GLN A 256 -4.35 -26.45 -16.72
C GLN A 256 -3.16 -25.57 -17.13
N THR A 257 -3.05 -25.16 -18.40
CA THR A 257 -2.08 -24.11 -18.80
C THR A 257 -2.42 -22.74 -18.21
N LEU A 258 -3.69 -22.34 -18.21
CA LEU A 258 -4.15 -21.02 -17.74
C LEU A 258 -3.98 -20.86 -16.22
N LEU A 259 -4.26 -21.92 -15.46
CA LEU A 259 -3.94 -22.00 -14.03
C LEU A 259 -2.43 -21.96 -13.79
N SER A 260 -1.61 -22.56 -14.66
CA SER A 260 -0.16 -22.49 -14.55
C SER A 260 0.40 -21.10 -14.81
N THR A 261 -0.18 -20.32 -15.74
CA THR A 261 0.23 -18.92 -15.96
C THR A 261 -0.17 -18.03 -14.80
N GLU A 262 -1.40 -18.14 -14.29
CA GLU A 262 -1.81 -17.40 -13.07
C GLU A 262 -0.93 -17.71 -11.85
N VAL A 263 -0.45 -18.94 -11.71
CA VAL A 263 0.46 -19.33 -10.61
C VAL A 263 1.86 -18.69 -10.76
N GLU A 264 2.39 -18.50 -11.97
CA GLU A 264 3.64 -17.75 -12.17
C GLU A 264 3.43 -16.24 -12.03
N GLU A 265 2.34 -15.68 -12.55
CA GLU A 265 2.00 -14.26 -12.38
C GLU A 265 1.88 -13.87 -10.90
N ARG A 266 1.20 -14.69 -10.09
CA ARG A 266 1.10 -14.46 -8.64
C ARG A 266 2.45 -14.57 -7.92
N LYS A 267 3.40 -15.38 -8.42
CA LYS A 267 4.79 -15.41 -7.89
C LYS A 267 5.55 -14.14 -8.25
N VAL A 268 5.39 -13.61 -9.47
CA VAL A 268 5.98 -12.34 -9.88
C VAL A 268 5.43 -11.20 -9.00
N GLN A 269 4.11 -11.09 -8.86
CA GLN A 269 3.48 -10.11 -7.96
C GLN A 269 3.94 -10.26 -6.50
N GLN A 270 4.14 -11.49 -6.02
CA GLN A 270 4.68 -11.74 -4.68
C GLN A 270 6.14 -11.28 -4.55
N ALA A 271 6.97 -11.48 -5.56
CA ALA A 271 8.36 -11.02 -5.59
C ALA A 271 8.45 -9.49 -5.69
N GLU A 272 7.58 -8.85 -6.47
CA GLU A 272 7.44 -7.39 -6.56
C GLU A 272 7.02 -6.79 -5.21
N MET A 273 6.00 -7.36 -4.54
CA MET A 273 5.56 -6.89 -3.23
C MET A 273 6.63 -7.10 -2.14
N GLN A 274 7.44 -8.16 -2.25
CA GLN A 274 8.65 -8.34 -1.44
C GLN A 274 9.72 -7.27 -1.75
N SER A 275 9.97 -6.97 -3.01
CA SER A 275 10.88 -5.88 -3.43
C SER A 275 10.44 -4.53 -2.87
N HIS A 276 9.15 -4.20 -2.98
CA HIS A 276 8.57 -2.98 -2.42
C HIS A 276 8.70 -2.90 -0.89
N THR A 277 8.51 -4.00 -0.15
CA THR A 277 8.73 -4.00 1.31
C THR A 277 10.21 -3.83 1.68
N HIS A 278 11.14 -4.38 0.90
CA HIS A 278 12.58 -4.14 1.11
C HIS A 278 12.98 -2.69 0.81
N ALA A 279 12.45 -2.10 -0.27
CA ALA A 279 12.65 -0.69 -0.60
C ALA A 279 12.06 0.23 0.49
N HIS A 280 10.86 -0.07 0.99
CA HIS A 280 10.22 0.70 2.05
C HIS A 280 10.98 0.60 3.39
N GLN A 281 11.55 -0.57 3.70
CA GLN A 281 12.44 -0.74 4.86
C GLN A 281 13.72 0.09 4.71
N ALA A 282 14.36 0.08 3.54
CA ALA A 282 15.56 0.88 3.28
C ALA A 282 15.28 2.40 3.39
N LEU A 283 14.11 2.87 2.97
CA LEU A 283 13.65 4.24 3.20
C LEU A 283 13.40 4.53 4.69
N GLN A 284 12.81 3.59 5.44
CA GLN A 284 12.59 3.70 6.88
C GLN A 284 13.92 3.88 7.65
N ASP A 285 14.94 3.09 7.27
CA ASP A 285 16.27 3.14 7.86
C ASP A 285 17.01 4.44 7.48
N MET A 286 16.82 4.93 6.25
CA MET A 286 17.37 6.22 5.80
C MET A 286 16.75 7.41 6.52
N ILE A 287 15.42 7.42 6.73
CA ILE A 287 14.72 8.42 7.54
C ILE A 287 15.27 8.40 8.97
N SER A 288 15.38 7.21 9.58
CA SER A 288 15.93 7.05 10.94
C SER A 288 17.37 7.56 11.07
N ALA A 289 18.19 7.42 10.02
CA ALA A 289 19.54 7.98 9.96
C ALA A 289 19.54 9.52 9.86
N LEU A 290 18.62 10.11 9.07
CA LEU A 290 18.46 11.56 8.93
C LEU A 290 17.92 12.21 10.22
N GLU A 291 16.95 11.59 10.89
CA GLU A 291 16.46 12.03 12.21
C GLU A 291 17.60 12.04 13.24
N LYS A 292 18.44 10.99 13.25
CA LYS A 292 19.62 10.94 14.11
C LYS A 292 20.59 12.09 13.81
N GLN A 293 20.91 12.34 12.54
CA GLN A 293 21.77 13.46 12.13
C GLN A 293 21.18 14.81 12.54
N LEU A 294 19.87 15.02 12.36
CA LEU A 294 19.17 16.23 12.80
C LEU A 294 19.27 16.42 14.32
N SER A 295 19.12 15.34 15.11
CA SER A 295 19.28 15.39 16.57
C SER A 295 20.71 15.77 16.99
N ASP A 296 21.73 15.29 16.28
CA ASP A 296 23.13 15.64 16.54
C ASP A 296 23.47 17.08 16.11
N VAL A 297 22.86 17.59 15.04
CA VAL A 297 22.94 19.01 14.66
C VAL A 297 22.27 19.90 15.71
N GLN A 298 21.10 19.51 16.22
CA GLN A 298 20.41 20.23 17.30
C GLN A 298 21.23 20.24 18.60
N ARG A 299 21.86 19.12 18.99
CA ARG A 299 22.81 19.06 20.12
C ARG A 299 24.00 20.00 19.92
N ARG A 300 24.58 20.03 18.72
CA ARG A 300 25.70 20.95 18.38
C ARG A 300 25.27 22.41 18.43
N LYS A 301 24.06 22.75 17.97
CA LYS A 301 23.46 24.09 18.08
C LYS A 301 23.32 24.52 19.53
N ALA A 302 22.68 23.70 20.38
CA ALA A 302 22.56 23.99 21.80
C ALA A 302 23.92 24.12 22.51
N ALA A 303 24.90 23.28 22.16
CA ALA A 303 26.26 23.38 22.69
C ALA A 303 26.98 24.66 22.24
N ALA A 304 26.74 25.15 21.02
CA ALA A 304 27.27 26.43 20.53
C ALA A 304 26.58 27.62 21.22
N GLU A 305 25.26 27.57 21.42
CA GLU A 305 24.49 28.57 22.16
C GLU A 305 24.96 28.69 23.63
N HIS A 306 25.24 27.56 24.29
CA HIS A 306 25.85 27.55 25.63
C HIS A 306 27.27 28.12 25.65
N ARG A 307 28.10 27.89 24.62
CA ARG A 307 29.43 28.50 24.51
C ARG A 307 29.33 30.02 24.32
N PHE A 308 28.47 30.48 23.41
CA PHE A 308 28.25 31.90 23.16
C PHE A 308 27.75 32.62 24.42
N ALA A 309 26.81 32.03 25.17
CA ALA A 309 26.35 32.57 26.45
C ALA A 309 27.46 32.64 27.51
N ALA A 310 28.38 31.66 27.54
CA ALA A 310 29.54 31.68 28.42
C ALA A 310 30.58 32.73 28.00
N GLU A 311 30.81 32.90 26.69
CA GLU A 311 31.69 33.93 26.12
C GLU A 311 31.13 35.34 26.40
N GLU A 312 29.81 35.54 26.27
CA GLU A 312 29.16 36.81 26.61
C GLU A 312 29.23 37.11 28.12
N ALA A 313 29.09 36.10 28.98
CA ALA A 313 29.30 36.24 30.43
C ALA A 313 30.76 36.58 30.78
N CYS A 314 31.72 35.92 30.14
CA CYS A 314 33.15 36.25 30.28
C CYS A 314 33.46 37.67 29.79
N ARG A 315 32.85 38.13 28.69
CA ARG A 315 32.99 39.51 28.20
C ARG A 315 32.46 40.52 29.21
N LYS A 316 31.25 40.32 29.77
CA LYS A 316 30.70 41.19 30.82
C LYS A 316 31.58 41.22 32.06
N ALA A 317 32.10 40.09 32.51
CA ALA A 317 33.03 40.03 33.64
C ALA A 317 34.39 40.72 33.35
N LEU A 318 34.82 40.80 32.08
CA LEU A 318 35.98 41.62 31.69
C LEU A 318 35.63 43.11 31.64
N GLU A 319 34.47 43.48 31.10
CA GLU A 319 33.98 44.86 31.07
C GLU A 319 33.83 45.44 32.50
N GLU A 320 33.27 44.66 33.44
CA GLU A 320 33.21 45.01 34.86
C GLU A 320 34.61 45.16 35.50
N ARG A 321 35.57 44.30 35.13
CA ARG A 321 36.96 44.39 35.62
C ARG A 321 37.70 45.60 35.05
N CYS A 322 37.45 45.97 33.80
CA CYS A 322 37.98 47.19 33.17
C CYS A 322 37.40 48.44 33.85
N ALA A 323 36.07 48.54 33.99
CA ALA A 323 35.43 49.64 34.72
C ALA A 323 35.88 49.73 36.20
N GLY A 324 36.21 48.58 36.83
CA GLY A 324 36.82 48.52 38.15
C GLY A 324 38.30 48.93 38.19
N ALA A 325 39.03 48.83 37.07
CA ALA A 325 40.41 49.30 36.92
C ALA A 325 40.47 50.80 36.60
N GLU A 326 39.61 51.29 35.71
CA GLU A 326 39.42 52.71 35.39
C GLU A 326 39.08 53.52 36.66
N LYS A 327 38.19 53.01 37.51
CA LYS A 327 37.87 53.63 38.80
C LYS A 327 39.06 53.71 39.75
N ARG A 328 39.96 52.71 39.75
CA ARG A 328 41.21 52.77 40.53
C ARG A 328 42.19 53.76 39.92
N HIS A 329 42.42 53.72 38.61
CA HIS A 329 43.28 54.68 37.92
C HIS A 329 42.85 56.13 38.20
N HIS A 330 41.54 56.42 38.18
CA HIS A 330 41.04 57.76 38.49
C HIS A 330 41.18 58.13 39.99
N GLN A 331 41.14 57.16 40.90
CA GLN A 331 41.49 57.39 42.31
C GLN A 331 42.99 57.64 42.50
N ASP A 332 43.85 56.87 41.83
CA ASP A 332 45.30 57.02 41.84
C ASP A 332 45.72 58.37 41.21
N GLU A 333 45.02 58.81 40.17
CA GLU A 333 45.15 60.12 39.51
C GLU A 333 44.74 61.27 40.45
N GLN A 334 43.58 61.18 41.11
CA GLN A 334 43.17 62.16 42.14
C GLN A 334 44.15 62.22 43.32
N LEU A 335 44.70 61.07 43.74
CA LEU A 335 45.76 61.00 44.76
C LEU A 335 47.06 61.64 44.27
N ALA A 336 47.45 61.43 43.01
CA ALA A 336 48.62 62.06 42.41
C ALA A 336 48.46 63.58 42.27
N GLU A 337 47.28 64.08 41.89
CA GLU A 337 46.97 65.51 41.87
C GLU A 337 47.02 66.14 43.26
N SER A 338 46.46 65.46 44.26
CA SER A 338 46.49 65.86 45.68
C SER A 338 47.93 65.93 46.21
N LEU A 339 48.74 64.87 46.00
CA LEU A 339 50.15 64.86 46.37
C LEU A 339 50.95 65.95 45.62
N ALA A 340 50.64 66.20 44.34
CA ALA A 340 51.27 67.27 43.58
C ALA A 340 50.85 68.67 44.08
N ALA A 341 49.66 68.83 44.66
CA ALA A 341 49.23 70.06 45.33
C ALA A 341 49.96 70.26 46.66
N SER A 342 49.99 69.24 47.54
CA SER A 342 50.75 69.29 48.79
C SER A 342 52.25 69.52 48.56
N LEU A 343 52.82 68.99 47.47
CA LEU A 343 54.22 69.22 47.08
C LEU A 343 54.46 70.64 46.51
N ARG A 344 53.45 71.27 45.90
CA ARG A 344 53.49 72.70 45.52
C ARG A 344 53.45 73.59 46.77
N GLU A 345 52.55 73.29 47.72
CA GLU A 345 52.46 73.99 49.01
C GLU A 345 53.76 73.85 49.81
N ALA A 346 54.29 72.64 49.96
CA ALA A 346 55.55 72.38 50.66
C ALA A 346 56.74 73.14 50.04
N LYS A 347 56.80 73.25 48.70
CA LYS A 347 57.79 74.07 47.99
C LYS A 347 57.61 75.56 48.27
N GLN A 348 56.36 76.05 48.34
CA GLN A 348 56.08 77.46 48.67
C GLN A 348 56.45 77.77 50.12
N CYS A 349 56.16 76.88 51.07
CA CYS A 349 56.60 76.98 52.46
C CYS A 349 58.13 76.98 52.56
N LEU A 350 58.82 76.07 51.86
CA LEU A 350 60.29 76.01 51.84
C LEU A 350 60.92 77.29 51.27
N ALA A 351 60.42 77.79 50.13
CA ALA A 351 60.87 79.06 49.56
C ALA A 351 60.65 80.25 50.52
N SER A 352 59.52 80.29 51.24
CA SER A 352 59.28 81.33 52.25
C SER A 352 60.22 81.23 53.46
N ALA A 353 60.59 80.01 53.86
CA ALA A 353 61.56 79.74 54.91
C ALA A 353 63.02 79.94 54.45
N GLU A 354 63.29 79.94 53.14
CA GLU A 354 64.58 80.33 52.56
C GLU A 354 64.71 81.85 52.51
N ALA A 355 63.73 82.57 51.97
CA ALA A 355 63.69 84.03 52.01
C ALA A 355 63.74 84.58 53.46
N GLY A 356 63.08 83.93 54.42
CA GLY A 356 63.18 84.27 55.84
C GLY A 356 64.57 84.03 56.43
N ARG A 357 65.31 83.00 55.98
CA ARG A 357 66.70 82.76 56.40
C ARG A 357 67.69 83.72 55.74
N GLU A 358 67.44 84.09 54.48
CA GLU A 358 68.23 85.10 53.74
C GLU A 358 68.11 86.48 54.42
N ALA A 359 66.90 86.93 54.75
CA ALA A 359 66.68 88.18 55.48
C ALA A 359 67.35 88.21 56.87
N VAL A 360 67.39 87.07 57.58
CA VAL A 360 68.10 86.95 58.87
C VAL A 360 69.62 86.95 58.67
N ALA A 361 70.13 86.36 57.58
CA ALA A 361 71.56 86.38 57.25
C ALA A 361 72.02 87.80 56.87
N ASP A 362 71.23 88.54 56.09
CA ASP A 362 71.51 89.94 55.75
C ASP A 362 71.49 90.84 56.99
N GLN A 363 70.52 90.66 57.89
CA GLN A 363 70.52 91.39 59.17
C GLN A 363 71.77 91.06 60.00
N ALA A 364 72.16 89.79 60.11
CA ALA A 364 73.38 89.40 60.81
C ALA A 364 74.66 89.99 60.18
N LEU A 365 74.70 90.15 58.85
CA LEU A 365 75.80 90.84 58.15
C LEU A 365 75.80 92.37 58.39
N VAL A 366 74.63 92.98 58.54
CA VAL A 366 74.51 94.39 58.96
C VAL A 366 75.01 94.58 60.40
N ASP A 367 74.61 93.69 61.31
CA ASP A 367 75.01 93.71 62.71
C ASP A 367 76.52 93.44 62.87
N GLU A 368 77.09 92.50 62.10
CA GLU A 368 78.54 92.27 62.08
C GLU A 368 79.30 93.50 61.55
N ARG A 369 78.80 94.17 60.50
CA ARG A 369 79.38 95.43 60.00
C ARG A 369 79.30 96.56 61.03
N ALA A 370 78.23 96.63 61.82
CA ALA A 370 78.12 97.57 62.93
C ALA A 370 79.15 97.26 64.04
N ALA A 371 79.28 95.99 64.43
CA ALA A 371 80.26 95.54 65.42
C ALA A 371 81.71 95.81 64.97
N ARG A 372 82.04 95.56 63.69
CA ARG A 372 83.36 95.89 63.12
C ARG A 372 83.67 97.39 63.21
N ARG A 373 82.72 98.27 62.87
CA ARG A 373 82.91 99.73 63.01
C ARG A 373 83.19 100.15 64.45
N ILE A 374 82.50 99.55 65.42
CA ILE A 374 82.74 99.81 66.84
C ILE A 374 84.16 99.36 67.22
N ALA A 375 84.60 98.17 66.78
CA ALA A 375 85.96 97.68 67.00
C ALA A 375 87.04 98.58 66.34
N GLU A 376 86.80 99.06 65.12
CA GLU A 376 87.67 100.00 64.42
C GLU A 376 87.81 101.34 65.17
N THR A 377 86.72 101.87 65.74
CA THR A 377 86.78 103.08 66.57
C THR A 377 87.51 102.86 67.89
N ALA A 378 87.34 101.70 68.52
CA ALA A 378 88.08 101.34 69.74
C ALA A 378 89.58 101.14 69.46
N GLN A 379 89.93 100.54 68.31
CA GLN A 379 91.32 100.39 67.88
C GLN A 379 92.01 101.74 67.64
N LYS A 380 91.32 102.71 67.03
CA LYS A 380 91.84 104.07 66.87
C LYS A 380 92.07 104.76 68.22
N ALA A 381 91.09 104.73 69.13
CA ALA A 381 91.25 105.31 70.46
C ALA A 381 92.44 104.71 71.24
N ALA A 382 92.65 103.39 71.13
CA ALA A 382 93.82 102.72 71.72
C ALA A 382 95.16 103.10 71.06
N GLN A 383 95.16 103.41 69.75
CA GLN A 383 96.33 103.94 69.05
C GLN A 383 96.62 105.40 69.45
N ASP A 384 95.61 106.25 69.51
CA ASP A 384 95.73 107.64 69.96
C ASP A 384 96.29 107.71 71.41
N GLU A 385 95.86 106.79 72.29
CA GLU A 385 96.39 106.65 73.65
C GLU A 385 97.84 106.13 73.65
N ALA A 386 98.20 105.20 72.78
CA ALA A 386 99.59 104.72 72.63
C ALA A 386 100.53 105.83 72.14
N GLU A 387 100.12 106.62 71.14
CA GLU A 387 100.89 107.76 70.63
C GLU A 387 101.03 108.87 71.69
N SER A 388 99.98 109.11 72.49
CA SER A 388 100.02 110.00 73.67
C SER A 388 101.01 109.51 74.75
N LEU A 389 101.02 108.21 75.06
CA LEU A 389 101.99 107.61 75.98
C LEU A 389 103.42 107.68 75.45
N GLN A 390 103.62 107.49 74.14
CA GLN A 390 104.93 107.61 73.49
C GLN A 390 105.45 109.06 73.53
N ALA A 391 104.61 110.07 73.26
CA ALA A 391 104.97 111.48 73.42
C ALA A 391 105.32 111.83 74.88
N ARG A 392 104.64 111.23 75.86
CA ARG A 392 104.98 111.37 77.29
C ARG A 392 106.32 110.73 77.64
N LEU A 393 106.66 109.58 77.04
CA LEU A 393 107.99 108.95 77.16
C LEU A 393 109.09 109.87 76.59
N SER A 394 108.94 110.38 75.37
CA SER A 394 109.92 111.31 74.78
C SER A 394 110.09 112.59 75.61
N SER A 395 109.03 113.09 76.25
CA SER A 395 109.12 114.21 77.20
C SER A 395 109.84 113.86 78.51
N ALA A 396 109.76 112.61 78.96
CA ALA A 396 110.48 112.12 80.13
C ALA A 396 111.96 111.89 79.83
N GLU A 397 112.29 111.31 78.67
CA GLU A 397 113.66 111.10 78.19
C GLU A 397 114.39 112.44 77.98
N ALA A 398 113.73 113.45 77.39
CA ALA A 398 114.30 114.79 77.28
C ALA A 398 114.67 115.40 78.64
N LYS A 399 113.83 115.20 79.67
CA LYS A 399 114.08 115.66 81.05
C LYS A 399 115.15 114.84 81.77
N ALA A 400 115.27 113.55 81.47
CA ALA A 400 116.34 112.70 81.97
C ALA A 400 117.71 113.16 81.42
N ASN A 401 117.79 113.40 80.11
CA ASN A 401 118.99 113.90 79.45
C ASN A 401 119.40 115.30 79.97
N GLU A 402 118.44 116.18 80.26
CA GLU A 402 118.71 117.48 80.88
C GLU A 402 119.22 117.35 82.33
N ALA A 403 118.68 116.40 83.10
CA ALA A 403 119.15 116.09 84.45
C ALA A 403 120.58 115.48 84.45
N GLU A 404 120.89 114.62 83.48
CA GLU A 404 122.21 114.01 83.33
C GLU A 404 123.28 115.05 82.93
N ALA A 405 122.95 115.97 82.02
CA ALA A 405 123.83 117.10 81.70
C ALA A 405 124.15 117.97 82.93
N ARG A 406 123.15 118.22 83.80
CA ARG A 406 123.34 118.93 85.08
C ARG A 406 124.16 118.12 86.09
N ALA A 407 124.08 116.79 86.06
CA ALA A 407 124.87 115.91 86.94
C ALA A 407 126.36 115.88 86.56
N GLN A 408 126.70 115.86 85.28
CA GLN A 408 128.09 115.85 84.81
C GLN A 408 128.84 117.17 85.13
N GLU A 409 128.13 118.31 85.18
CA GLU A 409 128.68 119.59 85.62
C GLU A 409 128.95 119.61 87.15
N LEU A 410 128.09 118.97 87.95
CA LEU A 410 128.30 118.84 89.40
C LEU A 410 129.45 117.88 89.73
N GLN A 411 129.62 116.78 88.98
CA GLN A 411 130.75 115.85 89.17
C GLN A 411 132.12 116.52 89.06
N LYS A 412 132.29 117.46 88.12
CA LYS A 412 133.55 118.23 87.96
C LYS A 412 133.87 119.12 89.17
N ARG A 413 132.87 119.52 89.96
CA ARG A 413 133.04 120.43 91.11
C ARG A 413 133.20 119.68 92.44
N LEU A 414 132.68 118.45 92.54
CA LEU A 414 132.84 117.58 93.72
C LEU A 414 134.18 116.83 93.75
N ALA A 415 134.74 116.48 92.59
CA ALA A 415 136.02 115.75 92.48
C ALA A 415 137.23 116.46 93.13
N ALA A 416 137.13 117.76 93.43
CA ALA A 416 138.17 118.54 94.11
C ALA A 416 138.09 118.49 95.66
N ILE A 417 136.98 118.03 96.24
CA ILE A 417 136.68 118.15 97.69
C ILE A 417 136.72 116.80 98.41
N GLU A 418 136.19 115.73 97.81
CA GLU A 418 136.02 114.44 98.50
C GLU A 418 137.26 113.52 98.55
N SER A 419 138.46 114.11 98.55
CA SER A 419 139.72 113.37 98.76
C SER A 419 140.00 112.99 100.22
N ARG A 420 139.20 113.48 101.19
CA ARG A 420 139.46 113.33 102.64
C ARG A 420 138.21 113.16 103.52
N ALA A 421 137.41 112.11 103.30
CA ALA A 421 136.32 111.73 104.23
C ALA A 421 136.06 110.20 104.32
N LYS A 422 137.06 109.40 104.71
CA LYS A 422 136.85 107.96 105.00
C LYS A 422 136.31 107.74 106.42
N LYS A 423 135.03 107.35 106.57
CA LYS A 423 134.56 106.14 107.31
C LYS A 423 133.07 106.17 107.73
N ALA A 424 132.49 104.97 107.70
CA ALA A 424 131.38 104.44 108.52
C ALA A 424 129.90 104.74 108.14
N GLU A 425 129.06 103.76 108.51
CA GLU A 425 127.58 103.75 108.62
C GLU A 425 126.73 103.78 107.34
N GLN A 426 125.52 103.19 107.27
CA GLN A 426 124.92 102.01 107.94
C GLN A 426 123.80 101.42 107.02
N ALA A 427 123.16 100.30 107.41
CA ALA A 427 122.07 99.60 106.68
C ALA A 427 120.66 100.17 107.08
N PRO A 428 119.45 99.63 106.70
CA PRO A 428 119.13 98.31 106.09
C PRO A 428 117.97 98.24 105.04
N ASP A 429 117.69 96.99 104.62
CA ASP A 429 116.42 96.39 104.14
C ASP A 429 115.56 96.95 102.98
N SER A 430 115.26 96.07 102.01
CA SER A 430 113.90 95.86 101.49
C SER A 430 113.75 94.54 100.70
N PRO A 431 112.96 93.55 101.16
CA PRO A 431 112.76 92.26 100.44
C PRO A 431 111.69 92.31 99.33
N ARG A 432 111.20 93.50 98.94
CA ARG A 432 109.96 93.66 98.15
C ARG A 432 110.03 93.13 96.71
N LYS A 433 111.17 93.31 96.03
CA LYS A 433 111.31 93.05 94.57
C LYS A 433 111.30 91.58 94.13
N LYS A 434 111.28 90.61 95.07
CA LYS A 434 111.11 89.18 94.75
C LYS A 434 109.68 88.65 94.94
N ALA A 435 108.83 89.37 95.69
CA ALA A 435 107.43 89.00 95.87
C ALA A 435 106.57 89.37 94.64
N GLU A 436 106.71 90.61 94.17
CA GLU A 436 105.98 91.15 93.00
C GLU A 436 106.26 90.31 91.73
N GLN A 437 107.50 89.83 91.55
CA GLN A 437 107.89 88.97 90.43
C GLN A 437 107.28 87.56 90.51
N ALA A 438 107.06 87.01 91.71
CA ALA A 438 106.39 85.74 91.92
C ALA A 438 104.86 85.84 91.73
N GLU A 439 104.26 86.97 92.10
CA GLU A 439 102.83 87.24 91.86
C GLU A 439 102.53 87.39 90.36
N LEU A 440 103.43 88.04 89.61
CA LEU A 440 103.31 88.17 88.15
C LEU A 440 103.39 86.80 87.46
N ALA A 441 104.37 85.98 87.84
CA ALA A 441 104.49 84.60 87.34
C ALA A 441 103.26 83.74 87.70
N ARG A 442 102.68 83.93 88.89
CA ARG A 442 101.44 83.26 89.29
C ARG A 442 100.25 83.65 88.40
N LYS A 443 100.07 84.95 88.13
CA LYS A 443 99.01 85.45 87.24
C LYS A 443 99.18 84.96 85.79
N GLU A 444 100.42 84.80 85.33
CA GLU A 444 100.75 84.20 84.03
C GLU A 444 100.45 82.68 83.97
N VAL A 445 100.63 81.96 85.08
CA VAL A 445 100.20 80.56 85.21
C VAL A 445 98.68 80.45 85.28
N GLU A 446 98.01 81.33 86.01
CA GLU A 446 96.54 81.35 86.12
C GLU A 446 95.87 81.68 84.77
N SER A 447 96.41 82.62 83.97
CA SER A 447 95.91 82.91 82.62
C SER A 447 96.18 81.77 81.63
N ARG A 448 97.38 81.17 81.65
CA ARG A 448 97.67 79.95 80.86
C ARG A 448 96.74 78.80 81.22
N ASN A 449 96.44 78.59 82.50
CA ASN A 449 95.55 77.53 82.95
C ASN A 449 94.10 77.78 82.46
N HIS A 450 93.62 79.03 82.51
CA HIS A 450 92.30 79.37 81.98
C HIS A 450 92.21 79.22 80.45
N GLU A 451 93.28 79.54 79.70
CA GLU A 451 93.29 79.23 78.27
C GLU A 451 93.40 77.72 77.98
N LEU A 452 94.14 76.95 78.78
CA LEU A 452 94.15 75.48 78.68
C LEU A 452 92.76 74.89 78.94
N GLN A 453 92.01 75.38 79.93
CA GLN A 453 90.60 75.02 80.15
C GLN A 453 89.73 75.36 78.94
N LYS A 454 89.89 76.57 78.35
CA LYS A 454 89.15 76.99 77.14
C LYS A 454 89.50 76.11 75.93
N ARG A 455 90.75 75.70 75.78
CA ARG A 455 91.23 74.77 74.74
C ARG A 455 90.72 73.34 74.97
N LEU A 456 90.64 72.89 76.22
CA LEU A 456 90.06 71.59 76.60
C LEU A 456 88.57 71.53 76.25
N ALA A 457 87.77 72.51 76.69
CA ALA A 457 86.35 72.60 76.37
C ALA A 457 86.10 72.68 74.85
N ALA A 458 86.97 73.38 74.10
CA ALA A 458 86.91 73.43 72.64
C ALA A 458 87.31 72.09 71.98
N ALA A 459 88.15 71.26 72.61
CA ALA A 459 88.48 69.92 72.17
C ALA A 459 87.34 68.93 72.46
N GLU A 460 86.73 68.99 73.66
CA GLU A 460 85.55 68.20 74.03
C GLU A 460 84.34 68.49 73.12
N ALA A 461 84.10 69.76 72.80
CA ALA A 461 83.06 70.15 71.85
C ALA A 461 83.32 69.61 70.43
N LYS A 462 84.59 69.55 70.00
CA LYS A 462 84.99 68.91 68.73
C LYS A 462 84.83 67.38 68.78
N ALA A 463 85.14 66.74 69.90
CA ALA A 463 84.95 65.30 70.08
C ALA A 463 83.47 64.92 70.00
N LYS A 464 82.59 65.61 70.73
CA LYS A 464 81.12 65.40 70.65
C LYS A 464 80.56 65.65 69.25
N LYS A 465 81.11 66.65 68.51
CA LYS A 465 80.73 66.87 67.11
C LYS A 465 81.23 65.76 66.18
N ALA A 466 82.39 65.15 66.45
CA ALA A 466 82.90 64.02 65.68
C ALA A 466 82.05 62.75 65.91
N GLU A 467 81.65 62.50 67.15
CA GLU A 467 80.74 61.41 67.55
C GLU A 467 79.38 61.52 66.82
N GLN A 468 78.77 62.71 66.82
CA GLN A 468 77.54 63.00 66.06
C GLN A 468 77.70 62.81 64.54
N LEU A 469 78.88 63.11 63.99
CA LEU A 469 79.17 62.87 62.57
C LEU A 469 79.40 61.38 62.24
N GLU A 470 79.88 60.59 63.20
CA GLU A 470 79.97 59.13 63.05
C GLU A 470 78.59 58.47 63.10
N GLU A 471 77.70 58.92 63.99
CA GLU A 471 76.31 58.46 64.07
C GLU A 471 75.52 58.83 62.80
N ALA A 472 75.61 60.08 62.34
CA ALA A 472 75.00 60.52 61.08
C ALA A 472 75.56 59.75 59.86
N ARG A 473 76.84 59.36 59.88
CA ARG A 473 77.43 58.51 58.85
C ARG A 473 76.83 57.10 58.88
N LYS A 474 76.65 56.49 60.05
CA LYS A 474 76.03 55.16 60.19
C LYS A 474 74.59 55.17 59.69
N GLU A 475 73.82 56.22 59.96
CA GLU A 475 72.45 56.37 59.43
C GLU A 475 72.44 56.58 57.90
N ALA A 476 73.39 57.34 57.35
CA ALA A 476 73.54 57.45 55.91
C ALA A 476 73.91 56.11 55.24
N GLU A 477 74.71 55.28 55.92
CA GLU A 477 75.12 53.96 55.44
C GLU A 477 73.98 52.94 55.47
N THR A 478 73.14 52.91 56.51
CA THR A 478 71.93 52.05 56.54
C THR A 478 70.91 52.48 55.47
N ARG A 479 70.66 53.79 55.31
CA ARG A 479 69.78 54.31 54.24
C ARG A 479 70.31 53.96 52.84
N ALA A 480 71.63 53.94 52.63
CA ALA A 480 72.22 53.50 51.37
C ALA A 480 71.98 51.99 51.12
N GLN A 481 72.12 51.15 52.14
CA GLN A 481 71.83 49.71 52.06
C GLN A 481 70.34 49.46 51.78
N GLU A 482 69.42 50.19 52.41
CA GLU A 482 67.98 50.11 52.11
C GLU A 482 67.65 50.49 50.67
N MET A 483 68.26 51.56 50.14
CA MET A 483 68.08 51.93 48.72
C MET A 483 68.63 50.86 47.77
N GLN A 484 69.78 50.26 48.09
CA GLN A 484 70.35 49.18 47.28
C GLN A 484 69.48 47.92 47.29
N GLN A 485 68.87 47.57 48.42
CA GLN A 485 67.87 46.50 48.50
C GLN A 485 66.64 46.82 47.64
N ARG A 486 66.08 48.03 47.74
CA ARG A 486 64.93 48.46 46.91
C ARG A 486 65.24 48.42 45.42
N LEU A 487 66.44 48.83 45.00
CA LEU A 487 66.88 48.71 43.61
C LEU A 487 66.90 47.24 43.15
N SER A 488 67.51 46.34 43.93
CA SER A 488 67.52 44.90 43.57
C SER A 488 66.13 44.25 43.49
N TYR A 489 65.17 44.75 44.28
CA TYR A 489 63.77 44.32 44.21
C TYR A 489 63.08 44.83 42.94
N LEU A 490 63.25 46.12 42.61
CA LEU A 490 62.70 46.71 41.37
C LEU A 490 63.33 46.12 40.11
N GLU A 491 64.61 45.76 40.13
CA GLU A 491 65.27 45.00 39.08
C GLU A 491 64.62 43.61 38.90
N ALA A 492 64.36 42.90 40.00
CA ALA A 492 63.67 41.61 39.96
C ALA A 492 62.24 41.75 39.40
N GLU A 493 61.45 42.72 39.85
CA GLU A 493 60.11 43.00 39.30
C GLU A 493 60.16 43.35 37.81
N MET A 494 61.14 44.18 37.38
CA MET A 494 61.34 44.50 35.97
C MET A 494 61.66 43.27 35.12
N THR A 495 62.48 42.33 35.62
CA THR A 495 62.71 41.06 34.89
C THR A 495 61.46 40.18 34.83
N ALA A 496 60.65 40.13 35.89
CA ALA A 496 59.39 39.39 35.90
C ALA A 496 58.36 39.99 34.92
N VAL A 497 58.25 41.33 34.86
CA VAL A 497 57.41 42.04 33.88
C VAL A 497 57.89 41.81 32.44
N GLN A 498 59.21 41.79 32.20
CA GLN A 498 59.77 41.46 30.88
C GLN A 498 59.46 40.01 30.47
N GLN A 499 59.58 39.04 31.38
CA GLN A 499 59.21 37.64 31.12
C GLN A 499 57.71 37.48 30.86
N ALA A 500 56.85 38.16 31.63
CA ALA A 500 55.41 38.18 31.39
C ALA A 500 55.06 38.79 30.02
N ALA A 501 55.73 39.89 29.63
CA ALA A 501 55.54 40.51 28.32
C ALA A 501 55.99 39.63 27.15
N LEU A 502 56.99 38.76 27.33
CA LEU A 502 57.37 37.74 26.35
C LEU A 502 56.31 36.63 26.26
N ALA A 503 55.86 36.09 27.41
CA ALA A 503 54.80 35.08 27.44
C ALA A 503 53.48 35.57 26.81
N CYS A 504 53.13 36.85 26.99
CA CYS A 504 51.98 37.46 26.31
C CYS A 504 52.14 37.48 24.78
N LYS A 505 53.34 37.79 24.25
CA LYS A 505 53.61 37.76 22.80
C LYS A 505 53.57 36.34 22.22
N GLU A 506 54.02 35.34 22.97
CA GLU A 506 53.91 33.94 22.57
C GLU A 506 52.45 33.46 22.57
N ALA A 507 51.65 33.86 23.57
CA ALA A 507 50.22 33.60 23.62
C ALA A 507 49.46 34.31 22.48
N GLU A 508 49.80 35.55 22.15
CA GLU A 508 49.24 36.30 21.01
C GLU A 508 49.56 35.59 19.69
N LYS A 509 50.81 35.17 19.48
CA LYS A 509 51.20 34.39 18.30
C LYS A 509 50.41 33.08 18.19
N HIS A 510 50.29 32.34 19.30
CA HIS A 510 49.49 31.11 19.34
C HIS A 510 48.02 31.38 19.00
N PHE A 511 47.44 32.48 19.49
CA PHE A 511 46.07 32.90 19.15
C PHE A 511 45.93 33.23 17.65
N GLN A 512 46.87 33.96 17.06
CA GLN A 512 46.89 34.24 15.61
C GLN A 512 47.02 32.95 14.79
N ASP A 513 47.82 31.99 15.21
CA ASP A 513 47.98 30.70 14.51
C ASP A 513 46.74 29.80 14.66
N VAL A 514 46.06 29.82 15.82
CA VAL A 514 44.74 29.19 15.99
C VAL A 514 43.68 29.85 15.10
N GLN A 515 43.66 31.18 14.99
CA GLN A 515 42.74 31.87 14.07
C GLN A 515 42.95 31.44 12.60
N LYS A 516 44.20 31.31 12.15
CA LYS A 516 44.53 30.83 10.79
C LYS A 516 44.05 29.40 10.53
N GLU A 517 44.08 28.53 11.54
CA GLU A 517 43.53 27.17 11.43
C GLU A 517 42.00 27.16 11.45
N GLU A 518 41.34 28.00 12.25
CA GLU A 518 39.87 28.13 12.20
C GLU A 518 39.39 28.75 10.87
N THR A 519 40.10 29.71 10.27
CA THR A 519 39.73 30.21 8.93
C THR A 519 39.85 29.11 7.86
N LYS A 520 40.93 28.31 7.87
CA LYS A 520 41.07 27.14 6.96
C LYS A 520 39.94 26.11 7.16
N LYS A 521 39.55 25.83 8.40
CA LYS A 521 38.41 24.94 8.70
C LYS A 521 37.11 25.51 8.16
N MET A 522 36.88 26.81 8.33
CA MET A 522 35.70 27.49 7.78
C MET A 522 35.68 27.49 6.25
N GLU A 523 36.83 27.68 5.58
CA GLU A 523 36.95 27.54 4.12
C GLU A 523 36.65 26.11 3.65
N ALA A 524 37.21 25.10 4.31
CA ALA A 524 36.93 23.69 4.02
C ALA A 524 35.45 23.32 4.23
N ILE A 525 34.82 23.86 5.28
CA ILE A 525 33.37 23.70 5.53
C ILE A 525 32.55 24.40 4.43
N GLN A 526 32.97 25.56 3.94
CA GLN A 526 32.30 26.21 2.80
C GLN A 526 32.45 25.41 1.50
N VAL A 527 33.60 24.79 1.23
CA VAL A 527 33.77 23.90 0.06
C VAL A 527 32.84 22.69 0.18
N ALA A 528 32.89 21.97 1.31
CA ALA A 528 32.02 20.83 1.55
C ALA A 528 30.51 21.19 1.50
N ARG A 529 30.14 22.42 1.87
CA ARG A 529 28.78 22.95 1.69
C ARG A 529 28.42 23.12 0.21
N ARG A 530 29.30 23.71 -0.61
CA ARG A 530 29.06 23.89 -2.06
C ARG A 530 28.94 22.52 -2.76
N ASP A 531 29.74 21.54 -2.37
CA ASP A 531 29.66 20.16 -2.88
C ASP A 531 28.32 19.49 -2.50
N ALA A 532 27.81 19.75 -1.29
CA ALA A 532 26.50 19.27 -0.86
C ALA A 532 25.36 19.97 -1.61
N GLU A 533 25.44 21.28 -1.81
CA GLU A 533 24.46 22.06 -2.59
C GLU A 533 24.42 21.58 -4.05
N ALA A 534 25.58 21.34 -4.68
CA ALA A 534 25.68 20.76 -6.02
C ALA A 534 25.06 19.36 -6.12
N ARG A 535 25.25 18.50 -5.10
CA ARG A 535 24.59 17.18 -5.03
C ARG A 535 23.08 17.29 -4.88
N VAL A 536 22.57 18.27 -4.10
CA VAL A 536 21.13 18.52 -4.00
C VAL A 536 20.58 18.95 -5.35
N SER A 537 21.24 19.85 -6.09
CA SER A 537 20.83 20.22 -7.44
C SER A 537 20.85 19.05 -8.42
N GLN A 538 21.85 18.15 -8.33
CA GLN A 538 21.89 16.92 -9.13
C GLN A 538 20.71 15.99 -8.80
N LEU A 539 20.40 15.80 -7.52
CA LEU A 539 19.26 14.98 -7.08
C LEU A 539 17.92 15.58 -7.51
N GLN A 540 17.75 16.90 -7.46
CA GLN A 540 16.55 17.57 -7.98
C GLN A 540 16.37 17.34 -9.48
N ASN A 541 17.44 17.47 -10.27
CA ASN A 541 17.40 17.17 -11.71
C ASN A 541 17.05 15.69 -11.98
N GLN A 542 17.52 14.75 -11.15
CA GLN A 542 17.14 13.34 -11.26
C GLN A 542 15.67 13.10 -10.90
N VAL A 543 15.15 13.73 -9.84
CA VAL A 543 13.73 13.67 -9.48
C VAL A 543 12.87 14.20 -10.62
N SER A 544 13.17 15.37 -11.17
CA SER A 544 12.39 15.91 -12.31
C SER A 544 12.50 15.07 -13.59
N SER A 545 13.62 14.38 -13.81
CA SER A 545 13.70 13.37 -14.89
C SER A 545 12.70 12.24 -14.64
N LEU A 546 12.72 11.64 -13.44
CA LEU A 546 11.81 10.55 -13.05
C LEU A 546 10.33 10.99 -13.03
N GLU A 547 10.03 12.24 -12.68
CA GLU A 547 8.68 12.82 -12.78
C GLU A 547 8.19 12.87 -14.24
N THR A 548 9.06 13.25 -15.19
CA THR A 548 8.71 13.23 -16.62
C THR A 548 8.63 11.82 -17.20
N GLU A 549 9.39 10.86 -16.68
CA GLU A 549 9.29 9.45 -17.07
C GLU A 549 8.01 8.82 -16.51
N LEU A 550 7.62 9.13 -15.27
CA LEU A 550 6.36 8.71 -14.67
C LEU A 550 5.14 9.33 -15.38
N ALA A 551 5.25 10.57 -15.85
CA ALA A 551 4.22 11.18 -16.69
C ALA A 551 4.05 10.39 -18.01
N ARG A 552 5.14 10.13 -18.73
CA ARG A 552 5.11 9.31 -19.95
C ARG A 552 4.60 7.88 -19.70
N ALA A 553 4.94 7.28 -18.56
CA ALA A 553 4.45 5.96 -18.18
C ALA A 553 2.91 5.94 -18.05
N LYS A 554 2.34 6.96 -17.39
CA LYS A 554 0.88 7.16 -17.28
C LYS A 554 0.23 7.45 -18.63
N ASP A 555 0.89 8.23 -19.49
CA ASP A 555 0.42 8.42 -20.87
C ASP A 555 0.37 7.08 -21.62
N THR A 556 1.39 6.21 -21.48
CA THR A 556 1.38 4.86 -22.08
C THR A 556 0.39 3.90 -21.43
N GLU A 557 0.13 4.02 -20.14
CA GLU A 557 -0.92 3.27 -19.42
C GLU A 557 -2.31 3.64 -19.96
N SER A 558 -2.59 4.94 -20.13
CA SER A 558 -3.84 5.41 -20.76
C SER A 558 -3.97 4.95 -22.22
N LEU A 559 -2.86 4.83 -22.96
CA LEU A 559 -2.87 4.25 -24.30
C LEU A 559 -3.12 2.73 -24.28
N GLN A 560 -2.70 2.01 -23.23
CA GLN A 560 -3.04 0.61 -23.03
C GLN A 560 -4.51 0.43 -22.65
N GLU A 561 -5.08 1.27 -21.78
CA GLU A 561 -6.53 1.29 -21.50
C GLU A 561 -7.35 1.52 -22.78
N VAL A 562 -6.94 2.49 -23.61
CA VAL A 562 -7.57 2.73 -24.93
C VAL A 562 -7.40 1.54 -25.87
N HIS A 563 -6.25 0.85 -25.85
CA HIS A 563 -6.04 -0.34 -26.68
C HIS A 563 -6.93 -1.51 -26.25
N LEU A 564 -7.06 -1.76 -24.93
CA LEU A 564 -7.96 -2.76 -24.37
C LEU A 564 -9.42 -2.44 -24.66
N ALA A 565 -9.83 -1.17 -24.56
CA ALA A 565 -11.17 -0.73 -24.95
C ALA A 565 -11.45 -0.98 -26.44
N VAL A 566 -10.49 -0.70 -27.33
CA VAL A 566 -10.59 -1.00 -28.76
C VAL A 566 -10.59 -2.50 -29.05
N GLN A 567 -9.87 -3.32 -28.28
CA GLN A 567 -9.95 -4.78 -28.36
C GLN A 567 -11.34 -5.29 -27.97
N HIS A 568 -11.90 -4.87 -26.84
CA HIS A 568 -13.27 -5.24 -26.47
C HIS A 568 -14.33 -4.74 -27.47
N ASP A 569 -14.17 -3.57 -28.07
CA ASP A 569 -15.06 -3.07 -29.13
C ASP A 569 -14.95 -3.93 -30.41
N ALA A 570 -13.76 -4.45 -30.72
CA ALA A 570 -13.53 -5.39 -31.82
C ALA A 570 -14.07 -6.81 -31.53
N GLU A 571 -13.92 -7.30 -30.30
CA GLU A 571 -14.51 -8.57 -29.83
C GLU A 571 -16.04 -8.50 -29.85
N ALA A 572 -16.64 -7.42 -29.35
CA ALA A 572 -18.08 -7.19 -29.41
C ALA A 572 -18.58 -7.26 -30.86
N ARG A 573 -17.94 -6.53 -31.78
CA ARG A 573 -18.23 -6.59 -33.22
C ARG A 573 -18.05 -8.00 -33.81
N ALA A 574 -17.03 -8.74 -33.39
CA ALA A 574 -16.84 -10.13 -33.82
C ALA A 574 -17.98 -11.04 -33.33
N THR A 575 -18.45 -10.89 -32.09
CA THR A 575 -19.59 -11.67 -31.59
C THR A 575 -20.91 -11.29 -32.28
N ASP A 576 -21.11 -10.02 -32.66
CA ASP A 576 -22.28 -9.60 -33.44
C ASP A 576 -22.22 -10.09 -34.89
N LEU A 577 -21.05 -10.07 -35.53
CA LEU A 577 -20.85 -10.69 -36.85
C LEU A 577 -21.07 -12.21 -36.81
N GLN A 578 -20.61 -12.89 -35.75
CA GLN A 578 -20.83 -14.32 -35.57
C GLN A 578 -22.30 -14.65 -35.27
N ARG A 579 -23.00 -13.78 -34.54
CA ARG A 579 -24.47 -13.82 -34.36
C ARG A 579 -25.19 -13.64 -35.70
N GLN A 580 -24.81 -12.66 -36.52
CA GLN A 580 -25.36 -12.46 -37.87
C GLN A 580 -25.10 -13.66 -38.79
N LEU A 581 -23.90 -14.24 -38.77
CA LEU A 581 -23.59 -15.48 -39.50
C LEU A 581 -24.49 -16.64 -39.05
N SER A 582 -24.68 -16.85 -37.74
CA SER A 582 -25.59 -17.88 -37.24
C SER A 582 -27.05 -17.65 -37.65
N GLY A 583 -27.49 -16.38 -37.77
CA GLY A 583 -28.79 -16.00 -38.30
C GLY A 583 -28.94 -16.35 -39.78
N MET A 584 -27.97 -15.94 -40.61
CA MET A 584 -27.94 -16.31 -42.04
C MET A 584 -27.84 -17.83 -42.26
N GLU A 585 -27.18 -18.57 -41.36
CA GLU A 585 -27.19 -20.04 -41.39
C GLU A 585 -28.59 -20.62 -41.10
N THR A 586 -29.35 -20.05 -40.16
CA THR A 586 -30.74 -20.46 -39.92
C THR A 586 -31.65 -20.10 -41.10
N GLU A 587 -31.54 -18.89 -41.65
CA GLU A 587 -32.26 -18.48 -42.86
C GLU A 587 -31.92 -19.39 -44.07
N LEU A 588 -30.65 -19.78 -44.22
CA LEU A 588 -30.22 -20.70 -45.27
C LEU A 588 -30.82 -22.11 -45.08
N LYS A 589 -30.92 -22.60 -43.84
CA LYS A 589 -31.58 -23.88 -43.51
C LYS A 589 -33.08 -23.80 -43.79
N GLU A 590 -33.75 -22.69 -43.48
CA GLU A 590 -35.15 -22.44 -43.84
C GLU A 590 -35.36 -22.37 -45.35
N VAL A 591 -34.48 -21.69 -46.10
CA VAL A 591 -34.52 -21.66 -47.58
C VAL A 591 -34.28 -23.04 -48.19
N GLN A 592 -33.42 -23.87 -47.59
CA GLN A 592 -33.22 -25.27 -48.02
C GLN A 592 -34.47 -26.12 -47.74
N GLN A 593 -35.11 -25.96 -46.58
CA GLN A 593 -36.37 -26.63 -46.25
C GLN A 593 -37.49 -26.21 -47.22
N LEU A 594 -37.65 -24.91 -47.48
CA LEU A 594 -38.62 -24.38 -48.44
C LEU A 594 -38.37 -24.87 -49.88
N ARG A 595 -37.10 -25.11 -50.27
CA ARG A 595 -36.79 -25.78 -51.55
C ARG A 595 -37.24 -27.23 -51.56
N SER A 596 -36.97 -28.00 -50.50
CA SER A 596 -37.44 -29.39 -50.37
C SER A 596 -38.97 -29.50 -50.39
N ASP A 597 -39.67 -28.57 -49.74
CA ASP A 597 -41.14 -28.56 -49.72
C ASP A 597 -41.75 -28.04 -51.03
N LYS A 598 -41.07 -27.14 -51.75
CA LYS A 598 -41.40 -26.77 -53.14
C LYS A 598 -41.22 -27.96 -54.09
N GLU A 599 -40.15 -28.73 -53.95
CA GLU A 599 -39.88 -29.92 -54.77
C GLU A 599 -40.97 -31.00 -54.56
N LYS A 600 -41.34 -31.29 -53.30
CA LYS A 600 -42.49 -32.14 -52.96
C LYS A 600 -43.83 -31.60 -53.48
N ALA A 601 -43.98 -30.28 -53.59
CA ALA A 601 -45.17 -29.66 -54.17
C ALA A 601 -45.19 -29.83 -55.69
N GLU A 602 -44.05 -29.69 -56.37
CA GLU A 602 -43.92 -29.96 -57.81
C GLU A 602 -44.14 -31.44 -58.15
N GLU A 603 -43.64 -32.38 -57.34
CA GLU A 603 -43.96 -33.80 -57.51
C GLU A 603 -45.47 -34.09 -57.36
N LYS A 604 -46.13 -33.44 -56.39
CA LYS A 604 -47.59 -33.52 -56.24
C LYS A 604 -48.33 -32.91 -57.43
N VAL A 605 -47.84 -31.81 -58.00
CA VAL A 605 -48.40 -31.20 -59.22
C VAL A 605 -48.23 -32.16 -60.40
N ARG A 606 -47.03 -32.70 -60.65
CA ARG A 606 -46.81 -33.71 -61.72
C ARG A 606 -47.73 -34.93 -61.54
N SER A 607 -47.88 -35.45 -60.33
CA SER A 607 -48.78 -36.57 -60.05
C SER A 607 -50.27 -36.23 -60.24
N LEU A 608 -50.66 -34.97 -60.07
CA LEU A 608 -52.01 -34.48 -60.40
C LEU A 608 -52.18 -34.26 -61.90
N GLU A 609 -51.15 -33.78 -62.61
CA GLU A 609 -51.12 -33.63 -64.07
C GLU A 609 -51.21 -35.00 -64.77
N GLU A 610 -50.43 -36.00 -64.33
CA GLU A 610 -50.53 -37.39 -64.78
C GLU A 610 -51.95 -37.96 -64.57
N ARG A 611 -52.55 -37.70 -63.39
CA ARG A 611 -53.92 -38.15 -63.09
C ARG A 611 -54.98 -37.41 -63.90
N LEU A 612 -54.78 -36.13 -64.22
CA LEU A 612 -55.65 -35.38 -65.13
C LEU A 612 -55.54 -35.93 -66.54
N LEU A 613 -54.33 -36.22 -67.03
CA LEU A 613 -54.10 -36.76 -68.37
C LEU A 613 -54.76 -38.15 -68.52
N VAL A 614 -54.65 -39.03 -67.52
CA VAL A 614 -55.38 -40.32 -67.48
C VAL A 614 -56.91 -40.13 -67.42
N LEU A 615 -57.41 -39.07 -66.76
CA LEU A 615 -58.84 -38.75 -66.76
C LEU A 615 -59.31 -38.17 -68.10
N GLU A 616 -58.47 -37.39 -68.79
CA GLU A 616 -58.75 -36.87 -70.13
C GLU A 616 -58.74 -37.98 -71.17
N GLU A 617 -57.79 -38.91 -71.12
CA GLU A 617 -57.80 -40.14 -71.93
C GLU A 617 -59.04 -41.00 -71.63
N GLY A 618 -59.40 -41.16 -70.35
CA GLY A 618 -60.61 -41.85 -69.92
C GLY A 618 -61.90 -41.21 -70.43
N MET A 619 -62.01 -39.88 -70.38
CA MET A 619 -63.15 -39.15 -70.93
C MET A 619 -63.17 -39.15 -72.46
N ALA A 620 -62.01 -39.09 -73.13
CA ALA A 620 -61.93 -39.23 -74.59
C ALA A 620 -62.36 -40.64 -75.04
N SER A 621 -61.94 -41.69 -74.32
CA SER A 621 -62.38 -43.06 -74.55
C SER A 621 -63.87 -43.25 -74.32
N ALA A 622 -64.41 -42.74 -73.21
CA ALA A 622 -65.85 -42.76 -72.91
C ALA A 622 -66.66 -41.99 -73.96
N LYS A 623 -66.18 -40.81 -74.38
CA LYS A 623 -66.80 -40.01 -75.44
C LYS A 623 -66.81 -40.76 -76.78
N ALA A 624 -65.69 -41.33 -77.20
CA ALA A 624 -65.60 -42.14 -78.41
C ALA A 624 -66.56 -43.35 -78.37
N ALA A 625 -66.72 -44.00 -77.21
CA ALA A 625 -67.70 -45.07 -77.03
C ALA A 625 -69.15 -44.57 -77.18
N THR A 626 -69.49 -43.40 -76.61
CA THR A 626 -70.83 -42.80 -76.79
C THR A 626 -71.08 -42.31 -78.22
N GLU A 627 -70.07 -41.82 -78.93
CA GLU A 627 -70.18 -41.40 -80.33
C GLU A 627 -70.35 -42.60 -81.27
N ALA A 628 -69.65 -43.72 -81.02
CA ALA A 628 -69.88 -44.98 -81.71
C ALA A 628 -71.30 -45.52 -81.46
N GLN A 629 -71.76 -45.53 -80.20
CA GLN A 629 -73.12 -45.95 -79.84
C GLN A 629 -74.20 -45.07 -80.50
N ALA A 630 -73.96 -43.76 -80.61
CA ALA A 630 -74.84 -42.84 -81.33
C ALA A 630 -74.84 -43.11 -82.85
N GLN A 631 -73.68 -43.40 -83.45
CA GLN A 631 -73.59 -43.78 -84.87
C GLN A 631 -74.35 -45.07 -85.19
N ASP A 632 -74.27 -46.09 -84.34
CA ASP A 632 -75.06 -47.32 -84.50
C ASP A 632 -76.58 -47.06 -84.40
N GLN A 633 -77.02 -46.19 -83.48
CA GLN A 633 -78.43 -45.79 -83.39
C GLN A 633 -78.89 -45.02 -84.65
N VAL A 634 -78.06 -44.14 -85.20
CA VAL A 634 -78.36 -43.41 -86.45
C VAL A 634 -78.43 -44.38 -87.63
N GLN A 635 -77.51 -45.36 -87.73
CA GLN A 635 -77.57 -46.38 -88.77
C GLN A 635 -78.83 -47.25 -88.66
N ASP A 636 -79.23 -47.67 -87.46
CA ASP A 636 -80.46 -48.45 -87.30
C ASP A 636 -81.72 -47.62 -87.64
N MET A 637 -81.75 -46.33 -87.28
CA MET A 637 -82.79 -45.40 -87.73
C MET A 637 -82.83 -45.26 -89.26
N GLN A 638 -81.69 -45.18 -89.94
CA GLN A 638 -81.65 -45.16 -91.42
C GLN A 638 -82.14 -46.48 -92.04
N ARG A 639 -81.74 -47.63 -91.49
CA ARG A 639 -82.25 -48.95 -91.94
C ARG A 639 -83.78 -49.06 -91.77
N ARG A 640 -84.32 -48.53 -90.67
CA ARG A 640 -85.78 -48.45 -90.43
C ARG A 640 -86.49 -47.51 -91.41
N LEU A 641 -85.91 -46.36 -91.73
CA LEU A 641 -86.44 -45.40 -92.72
C LEU A 641 -86.40 -45.99 -94.15
N GLU A 642 -85.32 -46.68 -94.53
CA GLU A 642 -85.27 -47.41 -95.80
C GLU A 642 -86.35 -48.50 -95.87
N ALA A 643 -86.54 -49.27 -94.79
CA ALA A 643 -87.58 -50.29 -94.73
C ALA A 643 -89.00 -49.68 -94.84
N ALA A 644 -89.23 -48.51 -94.24
CA ALA A 644 -90.48 -47.76 -94.38
C ALA A 644 -90.70 -47.25 -95.82
N ASN A 645 -89.69 -46.67 -96.46
CA ASN A 645 -89.77 -46.23 -97.85
C ASN A 645 -90.03 -47.39 -98.82
N ARG A 646 -89.42 -48.56 -98.60
CA ARG A 646 -89.70 -49.79 -99.38
C ARG A 646 -91.14 -50.29 -99.19
N ARG A 647 -91.76 -50.08 -98.01
CA ARG A 647 -93.18 -50.39 -97.77
C ARG A 647 -94.10 -49.40 -98.50
N LEU A 648 -93.84 -48.10 -98.42
CA LEU A 648 -94.61 -47.07 -99.14
C LEU A 648 -94.57 -47.29 -100.66
N LEU A 649 -93.41 -47.64 -101.23
CA LEU A 649 -93.28 -48.01 -102.64
C LEU A 649 -94.04 -49.30 -103.00
N ALA A 650 -94.17 -50.26 -102.08
CA ALA A 650 -95.01 -51.44 -102.28
C ALA A 650 -96.51 -51.08 -102.25
N GLU A 651 -96.93 -50.27 -101.27
CA GLU A 651 -98.31 -49.77 -101.15
C GLU A 651 -98.73 -48.94 -102.37
N GLU A 652 -97.86 -48.07 -102.89
CA GLU A 652 -98.13 -47.26 -104.09
C GLU A 652 -98.29 -48.14 -105.35
N ASN A 653 -97.48 -49.20 -105.48
CA ASN A 653 -97.65 -50.18 -106.57
C ASN A 653 -98.94 -51.00 -106.39
N CYS A 654 -99.30 -51.39 -105.16
CA CYS A 654 -100.60 -52.01 -104.88
C CYS A 654 -101.78 -51.06 -105.19
N ARG A 655 -101.60 -49.76 -105.00
CA ARG A 655 -102.60 -48.73 -105.31
C ARG A 655 -102.85 -48.61 -106.81
N LYS A 656 -101.79 -48.60 -107.64
CA LYS A 656 -101.90 -48.63 -109.11
C LYS A 656 -102.62 -49.90 -109.61
N VAL A 657 -102.30 -51.07 -109.04
CA VAL A 657 -103.00 -52.33 -109.34
C VAL A 657 -104.46 -52.33 -108.85
N ALA A 658 -104.83 -51.49 -107.88
CA ALA A 658 -106.21 -51.28 -107.47
C ALA A 658 -106.95 -50.31 -108.40
N GLU A 659 -106.28 -49.25 -108.88
CA GLU A 659 -106.80 -48.27 -109.86
C GLU A 659 -107.07 -48.95 -111.21
N GLU A 660 -106.15 -49.76 -111.74
CA GLU A 660 -106.35 -50.57 -112.96
C GLU A 660 -107.55 -51.55 -112.84
N ARG A 661 -107.87 -51.99 -111.62
CA ARG A 661 -109.07 -52.81 -111.33
C ARG A 661 -110.33 -51.95 -111.17
N GLY A 662 -110.19 -50.69 -110.76
CA GLY A 662 -111.23 -49.67 -110.71
C GLY A 662 -111.75 -49.31 -112.11
N ASP A 663 -110.85 -49.05 -113.06
CA ASP A 663 -111.20 -48.83 -114.48
C ASP A 663 -111.98 -50.03 -115.08
N GLY A 664 -111.63 -51.24 -114.62
CA GLY A 664 -112.31 -52.49 -114.95
C GLY A 664 -113.64 -52.71 -114.23
N ALA A 665 -114.02 -51.86 -113.28
CA ALA A 665 -115.29 -51.85 -112.56
C ALA A 665 -116.19 -50.68 -113.00
N GLU A 666 -115.63 -49.49 -113.26
CA GLU A 666 -116.36 -48.32 -113.76
C GLU A 666 -117.03 -48.60 -115.11
N LYS A 667 -116.35 -49.31 -116.02
CA LYS A 667 -116.95 -49.81 -117.28
C LYS A 667 -118.16 -50.74 -117.07
N ARG A 668 -118.22 -51.45 -115.94
CA ARG A 668 -119.37 -52.29 -115.55
C ARG A 668 -120.47 -51.48 -114.85
N LEU A 669 -120.14 -50.36 -114.22
CA LEU A 669 -121.13 -49.40 -113.69
C LEU A 669 -121.86 -48.66 -114.82
N VAL A 670 -121.15 -48.18 -115.84
CA VAL A 670 -121.76 -47.56 -117.03
C VAL A 670 -122.71 -48.53 -117.76
N GLU A 671 -122.40 -49.83 -117.75
CA GLU A 671 -123.27 -50.87 -118.32
C GLU A 671 -124.47 -51.24 -117.40
N ALA A 672 -124.37 -50.94 -116.10
CA ALA A 672 -125.45 -51.11 -115.12
C ALA A 672 -126.38 -49.88 -115.00
N GLU A 673 -125.87 -48.65 -115.16
CA GLU A 673 -126.70 -47.44 -115.24
C GLU A 673 -127.68 -47.51 -116.42
N LYS A 674 -127.26 -48.15 -117.52
CA LYS A 674 -128.08 -48.51 -118.67
C LYS A 674 -129.24 -49.47 -118.37
N GLN A 675 -129.31 -50.02 -117.15
CA GLN A 675 -130.44 -50.82 -116.64
C GLN A 675 -131.30 -50.07 -115.60
N LEU A 676 -130.83 -48.94 -115.09
CA LEU A 676 -131.58 -48.07 -114.16
C LEU A 676 -132.40 -46.98 -114.86
N GLU A 677 -132.32 -46.87 -116.19
CA GLU A 677 -133.09 -45.94 -117.04
C GLU A 677 -134.60 -46.33 -117.17
N THR A 678 -135.22 -46.91 -116.14
CA THR A 678 -136.60 -47.45 -116.23
C THR A 678 -137.60 -47.08 -115.13
N LEU A 679 -137.20 -46.52 -113.97
CA LEU A 679 -138.16 -46.10 -112.92
C LEU A 679 -137.83 -44.75 -112.26
N ALA A 680 -138.91 -44.00 -111.95
CA ALA A 680 -138.99 -42.93 -110.94
C ALA A 680 -138.15 -41.64 -111.16
N MET A 681 -138.49 -40.93 -112.24
CA MET A 681 -138.25 -39.48 -112.42
C MET A 681 -138.61 -38.59 -111.21
N GLN A 682 -137.92 -37.44 -111.15
CA GLN A 682 -138.35 -36.10 -110.66
C GLN A 682 -138.22 -35.66 -109.17
N SER A 683 -137.39 -34.62 -109.01
CA SER A 683 -137.70 -33.31 -108.38
C SER A 683 -137.21 -33.00 -106.94
N PRO A 684 -136.97 -31.69 -106.60
CA PRO A 684 -135.59 -31.29 -106.25
C PRO A 684 -135.43 -30.23 -105.12
N ARG A 685 -134.17 -29.75 -104.94
CA ARG A 685 -133.71 -28.39 -104.50
C ARG A 685 -133.06 -28.24 -103.11
N ARG A 686 -131.89 -27.55 -103.11
CA ARG A 686 -131.43 -26.50 -102.14
C ARG A 686 -131.17 -26.98 -100.69
N LEU A 687 -130.58 -26.24 -99.74
CA LEU A 687 -129.60 -25.12 -99.66
C LEU A 687 -129.14 -25.02 -98.17
N SER A 688 -128.09 -24.25 -97.86
CA SER A 688 -127.69 -23.79 -96.50
C SER A 688 -127.29 -24.92 -95.53
N GLY A 689 -126.27 -24.77 -94.68
CA GLY A 689 -126.07 -23.74 -93.65
C GLY A 689 -126.49 -24.37 -92.31
N GLU A 690 -125.97 -24.07 -91.13
CA GLU A 690 -125.12 -23.00 -90.57
C GLU A 690 -125.11 -23.31 -89.04
N TRP A 691 -124.43 -22.52 -88.19
CA TRP A 691 -124.48 -22.60 -86.70
C TRP A 691 -123.87 -23.86 -86.04
N ASP A 692 -123.69 -23.90 -84.70
CA ASP A 692 -122.83 -23.05 -83.84
C ASP A 692 -122.80 -23.66 -82.40
N VAL A 693 -121.83 -23.24 -81.58
CA VAL A 693 -121.93 -23.11 -80.08
C VAL A 693 -122.11 -24.35 -79.15
N GLU A 694 -121.54 -24.22 -77.93
CA GLU A 694 -121.72 -25.00 -76.65
C GLU A 694 -121.35 -26.51 -76.58
N SER A 695 -120.46 -27.00 -75.69
CA SER A 695 -120.45 -27.06 -74.20
C SER A 695 -121.68 -27.74 -73.54
N PRO A 696 -121.58 -28.38 -72.34
CA PRO A 696 -120.41 -28.93 -71.62
C PRO A 696 -120.66 -30.30 -70.90
N LYS A 697 -119.65 -30.84 -70.19
CA LYS A 697 -119.74 -31.81 -69.04
C LYS A 697 -120.27 -33.25 -69.36
N PRO A 698 -120.22 -34.23 -68.41
CA PRO A 698 -119.39 -34.39 -67.20
C PRO A 698 -118.69 -35.78 -67.03
N VAL A 699 -117.88 -35.86 -65.96
CA VAL A 699 -117.35 -37.01 -65.16
C VAL A 699 -118.46 -37.99 -64.66
N PRO A 700 -118.19 -39.20 -64.04
CA PRO A 700 -117.06 -39.53 -63.12
C PRO A 700 -116.48 -40.97 -63.07
N SER A 701 -115.46 -41.14 -62.20
CA SER A 701 -115.12 -42.35 -61.39
C SER A 701 -114.59 -43.62 -62.12
N GLU A 702 -113.72 -44.49 -61.55
CA GLU A 702 -112.90 -44.56 -60.31
C GLU A 702 -111.91 -45.78 -60.45
N ALA A 703 -110.88 -46.07 -59.63
CA ALA A 703 -110.22 -45.45 -58.46
C ALA A 703 -108.76 -45.99 -58.31
N SER A 704 -108.03 -45.51 -57.28
CA SER A 704 -107.16 -46.23 -56.30
C SER A 704 -106.27 -47.43 -56.69
N MET A 705 -105.06 -47.64 -56.14
CA MET A 705 -104.16 -47.04 -55.10
C MET A 705 -102.79 -47.79 -55.24
N SER A 706 -101.61 -47.51 -54.66
CA SER A 706 -101.02 -46.48 -53.75
C SER A 706 -99.48 -46.71 -53.70
N THR A 707 -98.57 -45.74 -53.55
CA THR A 707 -98.70 -44.26 -53.54
C THR A 707 -97.53 -43.62 -54.33
N GLU A 708 -96.29 -43.35 -53.90
CA GLU A 708 -95.69 -42.61 -52.76
C GLU A 708 -94.23 -42.28 -53.17
N THR A 709 -93.59 -41.11 -53.07
CA THR A 709 -93.93 -39.68 -52.79
C THR A 709 -92.83 -38.83 -53.47
N TYR A 710 -92.95 -37.59 -54.00
CA TYR A 710 -93.89 -36.46 -53.89
C TYR A 710 -93.80 -35.63 -52.58
N GLU A 711 -93.96 -34.29 -52.57
CA GLU A 711 -94.42 -33.37 -53.63
C GLU A 711 -93.77 -31.95 -53.57
N ASN A 712 -94.36 -31.02 -54.35
CA ASN A 712 -94.22 -29.56 -54.39
C ASN A 712 -94.29 -28.87 -52.99
N HIS A 713 -94.06 -27.56 -52.77
CA HIS A 713 -94.28 -26.34 -53.57
C HIS A 713 -93.40 -25.16 -53.07
N PRO A 714 -93.35 -24.00 -53.76
CA PRO A 714 -92.65 -22.80 -53.29
C PRO A 714 -93.55 -21.88 -52.45
N HIS A 715 -93.03 -21.34 -51.33
CA HIS A 715 -93.54 -20.08 -50.75
C HIS A 715 -92.54 -19.39 -49.80
N ILE A 716 -92.57 -18.06 -49.81
CA ILE A 716 -91.95 -17.12 -48.84
C ILE A 716 -92.54 -17.39 -47.45
N PRO A 717 -91.74 -17.54 -46.36
CA PRO A 717 -91.35 -16.37 -45.53
C PRO A 717 -90.00 -16.47 -44.77
N GLN A 718 -89.70 -15.41 -44.00
CA GLN A 718 -88.66 -15.27 -42.97
C GLN A 718 -87.20 -15.32 -43.51
N GLU A 719 -86.45 -14.21 -43.60
CA GLU A 719 -86.33 -13.10 -42.62
C GLU A 719 -86.27 -13.65 -41.18
N GLY A 720 -85.18 -14.36 -40.87
CA GLY A 720 -85.11 -15.13 -39.62
C GLY A 720 -83.75 -15.55 -39.09
N ASN A 721 -82.62 -15.27 -39.75
CA ASN A 721 -81.31 -15.54 -39.12
C ASN A 721 -80.08 -14.74 -39.62
N ASP A 722 -80.26 -13.72 -40.47
CA ASP A 722 -79.14 -12.86 -40.87
C ASP A 722 -78.51 -12.15 -39.67
N MET A 723 -79.28 -11.85 -38.62
CA MET A 723 -78.76 -11.35 -37.35
C MET A 723 -77.82 -12.33 -36.63
N SER A 724 -77.91 -13.65 -36.83
CA SER A 724 -76.96 -14.61 -36.24
C SER A 724 -75.71 -14.80 -37.09
N GLN A 725 -75.80 -14.70 -38.42
CA GLN A 725 -74.59 -14.68 -39.26
C GLN A 725 -73.87 -13.33 -39.17
N LEU A 726 -74.61 -12.22 -39.09
CA LEU A 726 -74.07 -10.91 -38.71
C LEU A 726 -73.52 -10.93 -37.30
N HIS A 727 -74.20 -11.49 -36.28
CA HIS A 727 -73.57 -11.60 -34.94
C HIS A 727 -72.34 -12.50 -34.95
N ALA A 728 -72.28 -13.56 -35.75
CA ALA A 728 -71.08 -14.38 -35.87
C ALA A 728 -69.92 -13.61 -36.54
N LEU A 729 -70.19 -12.87 -37.61
CA LEU A 729 -69.19 -12.05 -38.30
C LEU A 729 -68.81 -10.79 -37.51
N LEU A 730 -69.74 -10.18 -36.79
CA LEU A 730 -69.52 -9.04 -35.89
C LEU A 730 -68.76 -9.50 -34.65
N ALA A 731 -69.11 -10.64 -34.02
CA ALA A 731 -68.35 -11.21 -32.92
C ALA A 731 -66.95 -11.68 -33.35
N ALA A 732 -66.79 -12.17 -34.59
CA ALA A 732 -65.47 -12.46 -35.15
C ALA A 732 -64.66 -11.18 -35.43
N ALA A 733 -65.30 -10.12 -35.91
CA ALA A 733 -64.68 -8.81 -36.10
C ALA A 733 -64.34 -8.13 -34.76
N GLU A 734 -65.20 -8.26 -33.74
CA GLU A 734 -64.98 -7.79 -32.38
C GLU A 734 -63.92 -8.62 -31.65
N LEU A 735 -63.84 -9.94 -31.87
CA LEU A 735 -62.72 -10.76 -31.41
C LEU A 735 -61.42 -10.30 -32.05
N LYS A 736 -61.40 -10.13 -33.38
CA LYS A 736 -60.20 -9.67 -34.11
C LYS A 736 -59.79 -8.25 -33.72
N ALA A 737 -60.74 -7.35 -33.49
CA ALA A 737 -60.50 -6.00 -32.99
C ALA A 737 -60.10 -5.99 -31.50
N SER A 738 -60.61 -6.92 -30.69
CA SER A 738 -60.17 -7.17 -29.30
C SER A 738 -58.75 -7.70 -29.28
N GLU A 739 -58.39 -8.65 -30.14
CA GLU A 739 -57.04 -9.20 -30.28
C GLU A 739 -56.07 -8.14 -30.80
N GLU A 740 -56.45 -7.35 -31.80
CA GLU A 740 -55.63 -6.24 -32.28
C GLU A 740 -55.51 -5.14 -31.21
N SER A 741 -56.57 -4.84 -30.45
CA SER A 741 -56.52 -3.91 -29.31
C SER A 741 -55.62 -4.44 -28.19
N ARG A 742 -55.67 -5.74 -27.86
CA ARG A 742 -54.75 -6.40 -26.92
C ARG A 742 -53.32 -6.39 -27.44
N ALA A 743 -53.09 -6.62 -28.72
CA ALA A 743 -51.77 -6.55 -29.35
C ALA A 743 -51.21 -5.12 -29.29
N ARG A 744 -51.98 -4.12 -29.73
CA ARG A 744 -51.65 -2.69 -29.63
C ARG A 744 -51.37 -2.27 -28.19
N HIS A 745 -52.18 -2.71 -27.21
CA HIS A 745 -51.98 -2.39 -25.80
C HIS A 745 -50.79 -3.14 -25.17
N THR A 746 -50.45 -4.33 -25.67
CA THR A 746 -49.25 -5.09 -25.25
C THR A 746 -47.99 -4.44 -25.81
N ALA A 747 -47.99 -4.06 -27.09
CA ALA A 747 -46.93 -3.27 -27.72
C ALA A 747 -46.76 -1.90 -27.03
N GLN A 748 -47.86 -1.24 -26.66
CA GLN A 748 -47.84 0.01 -25.87
C GLN A 748 -47.20 -0.21 -24.48
N LYS A 749 -47.51 -1.31 -23.79
CA LYS A 749 -46.87 -1.69 -22.52
C LYS A 749 -45.37 -1.97 -22.68
N GLN A 750 -44.98 -2.69 -23.73
CA GLN A 750 -43.57 -2.94 -24.07
C GLN A 750 -42.83 -1.63 -24.40
N LEU A 751 -43.43 -0.72 -25.17
CA LEU A 751 -42.88 0.60 -25.48
C LEU A 751 -42.72 1.45 -24.20
N ILE A 752 -43.70 1.45 -23.30
CA ILE A 752 -43.61 2.13 -21.99
C ILE A 752 -42.53 1.51 -21.11
N GLN A 753 -42.34 0.18 -21.13
CA GLN A 753 -41.23 -0.49 -20.44
C GLN A 753 -39.87 -0.13 -21.06
N ALA A 754 -39.75 -0.09 -22.39
CA ALA A 754 -38.53 0.32 -23.08
C ALA A 754 -38.16 1.78 -22.78
N ILE A 755 -39.13 2.70 -22.78
CA ILE A 755 -38.92 4.10 -22.39
C ILE A 755 -38.49 4.21 -20.92
N LYS A 756 -39.08 3.42 -20.01
CA LYS A 756 -38.65 3.36 -18.59
C LYS A 756 -37.24 2.79 -18.42
N ALA A 757 -36.88 1.77 -19.20
CA ALA A 757 -35.53 1.19 -19.18
C ALA A 757 -34.49 2.19 -19.72
N ALA A 758 -34.77 2.84 -20.86
CA ALA A 758 -33.90 3.84 -21.46
C ALA A 758 -33.70 5.09 -20.56
N THR A 759 -34.77 5.58 -19.92
CA THR A 759 -34.67 6.69 -18.97
C THR A 759 -33.93 6.31 -17.69
N ALA A 760 -34.10 5.08 -17.18
CA ALA A 760 -33.30 4.57 -16.06
C ALA A 760 -31.81 4.39 -16.42
N ALA A 761 -31.50 3.94 -17.63
CA ALA A 761 -30.13 3.85 -18.14
C ALA A 761 -29.48 5.24 -18.30
N GLY A 762 -30.19 6.20 -18.91
CA GLY A 762 -29.73 7.59 -19.01
C GLY A 762 -29.51 8.26 -17.66
N ALA A 763 -30.37 8.00 -16.67
CA ALA A 763 -30.18 8.47 -15.30
C ALA A 763 -28.93 7.86 -14.64
N LYS A 764 -28.66 6.55 -14.84
CA LYS A 764 -27.43 5.91 -14.36
C LYS A 764 -26.18 6.48 -15.01
N MET A 765 -26.17 6.65 -16.34
CA MET A 765 -25.02 7.26 -17.04
C MET A 765 -24.73 8.67 -16.54
N LYS A 766 -25.77 9.50 -16.34
CA LYS A 766 -25.61 10.87 -15.83
C LYS A 766 -25.16 10.91 -14.37
N ALA A 767 -25.55 9.93 -13.55
CA ALA A 767 -25.04 9.79 -12.19
C ALA A 767 -23.54 9.39 -12.17
N ALA A 768 -23.14 8.44 -13.02
CA ALA A 768 -21.74 8.05 -13.19
C ALA A 768 -20.88 9.22 -13.72
N GLU A 769 -21.37 9.97 -14.70
CA GLU A 769 -20.69 11.15 -15.22
C GLU A 769 -20.45 12.22 -14.13
N MET A 770 -21.43 12.45 -13.25
CA MET A 770 -21.25 13.39 -12.13
C MET A 770 -20.31 12.84 -11.05
N ALA A 771 -20.29 11.52 -10.80
CA ALA A 771 -19.30 10.90 -9.90
C ALA A 771 -17.87 11.09 -10.43
N SER A 772 -17.61 10.73 -11.69
CA SER A 772 -16.28 10.89 -12.31
C SER A 772 -15.90 12.34 -12.65
N ARG A 773 -16.81 13.32 -12.45
CA ARG A 773 -16.48 14.76 -12.38
C ARG A 773 -16.08 15.17 -10.96
N PHE A 774 -16.70 14.58 -9.92
CA PHE A 774 -16.39 14.86 -8.52
C PHE A 774 -15.01 14.31 -8.13
N GLU A 775 -14.69 13.08 -8.55
CA GLU A 775 -13.39 12.44 -8.29
C GLU A 775 -12.22 13.20 -8.94
N ARG A 776 -12.41 13.69 -10.18
CA ARG A 776 -11.42 14.51 -10.88
C ARG A 776 -11.35 15.97 -10.42
N GLY A 777 -12.29 16.43 -9.58
CA GLY A 777 -12.30 17.80 -9.03
C GLY A 777 -11.52 17.96 -7.73
N ASN A 778 -11.05 16.87 -7.12
CA ASN A 778 -10.60 16.86 -5.72
C ASN A 778 -9.08 16.64 -5.54
N THR A 779 -8.29 16.89 -6.60
CA THR A 779 -6.82 16.70 -6.63
C THR A 779 -6.02 18.00 -6.69
N THR A 780 -6.68 19.16 -6.56
CA THR A 780 -6.03 20.48 -6.54
C THR A 780 -6.56 21.36 -5.39
N LEU A 781 -6.17 21.01 -4.16
CA LEU A 781 -6.22 21.86 -2.96
C LEU A 781 -5.08 21.50 -2.01
#